data_AF-A0AA35WW87-F1
#
_entry.id   AF-A0AA35WW87-F1
#
_cell.length_a   1.000
_cell.length_b   1.000
_cell.length_c   1.000
_cell.angle_alpha   90.00
_cell.angle_beta   90.00
_cell.angle_gamma   90.00
#
_symmetry.space_group_name_H-M   'P 1'
#
loop_
_entity.id
_entity.type
_entity.pdbx_description
1 polymer ?
#
loop_
_entity_poly.entity_id
_entity_poly.type
_entity_poly.pdbx_seq_one_letter_code
_entity_poly.pdbx_strand_id
1 'polypeptide(L)'
;MLLCLGVYWGCASSVTRVPIKIQVESTIDVTKYSGFAVLPFIQAKASGRQRIASSDETGEEIASLMRIGLGRNQNLDIVSTQDTLRLFTDETADEDLLADVSELVRIGEYFEVDAVIVGSYDFFAVSQPRRHYGERYSRTLQRYVTDYQDYLEKTYLLSLRVVIASVDTEEIIQDDTSYAASRCPKKFSTTSDFGVHPTSFTALRTRRKVFDEMMKTDHGLKMQRKSAKTRRHDENSENGRFLSRSLVVSFPRPLVFSLSLLLVFSLSLFLSVGSGWAQGFGKNKVTDQDFAWLIHRTEHFDIHYYPGEEQLVSNMADIVEEAYEKHSEDFEHELKDQTPLILYQSHKDFQETNITLAELHEGVGGFAELFKRRMVIPFTGSMSAFREVIFHELVHIFQYDIIYQKPAGRFYSGEFLYSPPIWFMEGTADYFGNDNDAVGEMVLRDASIANQVVPLTRLQDFRILGSQVFLGYKIGQSAIAYFVETYGRDKVGQVMQELRHIRTKDLSQAFQNVIGVDLEQFDKEWRLTVQKKYWPMIGHKDMPDSIAKNLTEKSRYSHNVKPIWSPSGDLIAYITGNDGFGEIVLASAKDGSRLERISKDFFGSKYEEIRSDGSGLAWSPDGDRIAFIAKYRESEYLLEVNIISKRLERRIKLDLDAAGSPSYDGSGERIAFSALSGGQTDLFIINLATEELIRLTNDSFDDGNPSWHPTKEEIAYASERGGKYKLIIIDVNSRTSRQLPHGEHNAVGPRWAPGGEELLFCADIGGVYDLCTVRSDGTDLTRLTNIITGCFNPSFSPDRKHILFGAYQSGKQDVYVMEVEKARNEKIEISPSELEPVVVQPAERKQRRIGHRKYGTKIGLDAIFTNFSLGADGLLRNSTELVASDMMGNHRLGLSVQNQSGFLAPDFIAQYGSLARRADFGVSLFNFHEYHLLGTTRNRRRVSQRLTGVASSVMYPFNRYRRMELQLLTYSTPYAFRFETEREDNRGLLMLGTLSLVSDTTRWQIFGPQSGTRYNLTLEKSYRATGSDLELTNLVFDLRRYFKLGRRSTFATRLLLGGSFARDKSLFYLGGIDTLRGYNYEELIGTRMGLLNFEIRIPFIDELRFGWPFSWAIGGIRGIIFADFGTTWSEEEFNSKNPYRLLRRDGNRLRLDDARGSIGLGLRLQLGFFSLDFDVARRTDLASIDPETTFHFGLGQAF
;
A
#
# COMPACT_ATOMS: atom_id res chain seq x y z
N MET A 1 -32.61 -32.67 -6.35
CA MET A 1 -32.01 -31.54 -5.58
C MET A 1 -30.50 -31.63 -5.58
N LEU A 2 -29.76 -30.52 -5.64
CA LEU A 2 -28.29 -30.52 -5.61
C LEU A 2 -27.76 -30.12 -4.24
N LEU A 3 -27.11 -31.06 -3.54
CA LEU A 3 -26.44 -30.85 -2.25
C LEU A 3 -24.93 -30.69 -2.45
N CYS A 4 -24.32 -29.78 -1.71
CA CYS A 4 -22.85 -29.67 -1.62
C CYS A 4 -22.48 -29.80 -0.15
N LEU A 5 -21.75 -30.86 0.19
CA LEU A 5 -21.42 -31.22 1.56
C LEU A 5 -19.95 -30.92 1.87
N GLY A 6 -19.74 -30.15 2.94
CA GLY A 6 -18.45 -30.10 3.62
C GLY A 6 -18.58 -30.96 4.86
N VAL A 7 -17.80 -32.04 4.94
CA VAL A 7 -17.71 -32.85 6.17
C VAL A 7 -16.28 -32.77 6.66
N TYR A 8 -16.11 -32.56 7.96
CA TYR A 8 -14.82 -32.44 8.64
C TYR A 8 -14.36 -33.82 9.11
N TRP A 9 -13.09 -34.20 8.90
CA TRP A 9 -12.35 -35.06 9.85
C TRP A 9 -10.86 -35.20 9.50
N GLY A 10 -10.06 -35.49 10.54
CA GLY A 10 -8.61 -35.38 10.56
C GLY A 10 -7.85 -36.52 9.87
N CYS A 11 -6.94 -36.15 8.97
CA CYS A 11 -5.78 -36.97 8.62
C CYS A 11 -4.51 -36.31 9.16
N ALA A 12 -3.67 -37.12 9.81
CA ALA A 12 -2.49 -36.70 10.52
C ALA A 12 -1.64 -35.68 9.73
N SER A 13 -1.31 -34.57 10.41
CA SER A 13 -0.37 -33.51 9.98
C SER A 13 -0.73 -32.71 8.72
N SER A 14 -1.96 -32.22 8.61
CA SER A 14 -2.33 -30.90 8.04
C SER A 14 -3.84 -30.86 7.85
N VAL A 15 -4.51 -29.94 8.56
CA VAL A 15 -5.95 -29.73 8.45
C VAL A 15 -6.24 -29.13 7.08
N THR A 16 -6.52 -29.98 6.09
CA THR A 16 -6.93 -29.55 4.75
C THR A 16 -8.32 -30.10 4.47
N ARG A 17 -9.26 -29.18 4.23
CA ARG A 17 -10.68 -29.46 3.95
C ARG A 17 -10.81 -30.13 2.58
N VAL A 18 -11.48 -31.27 2.49
CA VAL A 18 -11.81 -31.91 1.21
C VAL A 18 -13.32 -31.74 0.96
N PRO A 19 -13.74 -30.86 0.04
CA PRO A 19 -15.16 -30.73 -0.29
C PRO A 19 -15.64 -31.97 -1.04
N ILE A 20 -16.74 -32.58 -0.57
CA ILE A 20 -17.37 -33.73 -1.23
C ILE A 20 -18.69 -33.28 -1.83
N LYS A 21 -18.77 -33.29 -3.17
CA LYS A 21 -20.01 -32.97 -3.86
C LYS A 21 -20.89 -34.22 -3.90
N ILE A 22 -22.08 -34.15 -3.30
CA ILE A 22 -23.01 -35.28 -3.24
C ILE A 22 -24.23 -34.94 -4.07
N GLN A 23 -24.39 -35.64 -5.18
CA GLN A 23 -25.62 -35.61 -5.96
C GLN A 23 -26.48 -36.79 -5.52
N VAL A 24 -27.56 -36.47 -4.79
CA VAL A 24 -28.65 -37.41 -4.58
C VAL A 24 -29.65 -37.15 -5.70
N GLU A 25 -29.66 -38.02 -6.71
CA GLU A 25 -30.71 -38.00 -7.71
C GLU A 25 -32.00 -38.49 -7.04
N SER A 26 -33.07 -37.69 -7.13
CA SER A 26 -34.37 -38.02 -6.58
C SER A 26 -35.41 -37.82 -7.66
N THR A 27 -36.30 -38.80 -7.80
CA THR A 27 -37.45 -38.75 -8.71
C THR A 27 -38.70 -38.13 -8.04
N ILE A 28 -38.60 -37.70 -6.77
CA ILE A 28 -39.71 -37.07 -6.06
C ILE A 28 -39.88 -35.62 -6.53
N ASP A 29 -41.10 -35.31 -6.96
CA ASP A 29 -41.51 -33.94 -7.24
C ASP A 29 -41.80 -33.20 -5.93
N VAL A 30 -40.76 -32.56 -5.40
CA VAL A 30 -40.81 -31.80 -4.13
C VAL A 30 -41.80 -30.63 -4.15
N THR A 31 -42.33 -30.23 -5.31
CA THR A 31 -43.31 -29.14 -5.43
C THR A 31 -44.74 -29.54 -5.03
N LYS A 32 -45.00 -30.84 -4.83
CA LYS A 32 -46.29 -31.36 -4.39
C LYS A 32 -46.54 -31.27 -2.89
N TYR A 33 -45.49 -30.97 -2.12
CA TYR A 33 -45.53 -30.82 -0.68
C TYR A 33 -45.45 -29.33 -0.35
N SER A 34 -46.12 -28.91 0.71
CA SER A 34 -46.13 -27.55 1.25
C SER A 34 -45.13 -27.36 2.40
N GLY A 35 -44.71 -28.44 3.09
CA GLY A 35 -43.66 -28.40 4.11
C GLY A 35 -42.88 -29.70 4.31
N PHE A 36 -41.64 -29.58 4.81
CA PHE A 36 -40.76 -30.70 5.16
C PHE A 36 -40.13 -30.56 6.55
N ALA A 37 -40.05 -31.65 7.31
CA ALA A 37 -39.16 -31.77 8.47
C ALA A 37 -37.93 -32.59 8.09
N VAL A 38 -36.72 -32.08 8.33
CA VAL A 38 -35.47 -32.79 8.00
C VAL A 38 -34.74 -33.20 9.27
N LEU A 39 -34.79 -34.47 9.66
CA LEU A 39 -34.11 -34.98 10.85
C LEU A 39 -32.58 -35.02 10.68
N PRO A 40 -31.78 -34.91 11.76
CA PRO A 40 -30.35 -35.20 11.72
C PRO A 40 -30.07 -36.60 11.13
N PHE A 41 -29.04 -36.71 10.30
CA PHE A 41 -28.68 -38.01 9.70
C PHE A 41 -27.91 -38.87 10.69
N ILE A 42 -28.27 -40.15 10.75
CA ILE A 42 -27.79 -41.10 11.75
C ILE A 42 -26.54 -41.82 11.23
N GLN A 43 -25.53 -42.04 12.06
CA GLN A 43 -24.38 -42.84 11.62
C GLN A 43 -24.79 -44.32 11.50
N ALA A 44 -24.59 -44.94 10.33
CA ALA A 44 -25.05 -46.31 10.10
C ALA A 44 -24.35 -47.35 11.04
N LYS A 45 -24.90 -48.53 11.35
CA LYS A 45 -24.17 -49.60 12.08
C LYS A 45 -23.60 -50.64 11.09
N ALA A 46 -22.38 -51.11 11.38
CA ALA A 46 -21.42 -51.65 10.40
C ALA A 46 -21.84 -52.91 9.59
N SER A 47 -21.38 -53.01 8.33
CA SER A 47 -20.74 -54.24 7.82
C SER A 47 -19.76 -53.98 6.64
N GLY A 48 -18.48 -54.30 6.84
CA GLY A 48 -17.53 -54.62 5.75
C GLY A 48 -16.88 -53.47 4.96
N ARG A 49 -15.98 -52.69 5.58
CA ARG A 49 -14.78 -51.98 5.01
C ARG A 49 -14.12 -51.17 6.15
N GLN A 50 -12.85 -50.74 6.03
CA GLN A 50 -12.19 -49.92 7.06
C GLN A 50 -12.89 -48.56 7.20
N ARG A 51 -13.75 -48.44 8.21
CA ARG A 51 -14.50 -47.25 8.58
C ARG A 51 -13.60 -46.24 9.28
N ILE A 52 -13.93 -44.96 9.15
CA ILE A 52 -13.28 -43.88 9.90
C ILE A 52 -14.28 -43.43 10.95
N ALA A 53 -13.86 -43.28 12.20
CA ALA A 53 -14.72 -42.67 13.22
C ALA A 53 -15.10 -41.26 12.73
N SER A 54 -16.38 -40.92 12.67
CA SER A 54 -16.86 -39.56 12.36
C SER A 54 -17.66 -39.04 13.55
N SER A 55 -17.64 -37.73 13.81
CA SER A 55 -18.41 -37.11 14.89
C SER A 55 -19.89 -37.00 14.52
N ASP A 56 -20.77 -37.03 15.53
CA ASP A 56 -22.22 -36.86 15.36
C ASP A 56 -22.59 -35.53 14.68
N GLU A 57 -21.76 -34.49 14.85
CA GLU A 57 -21.84 -33.20 14.13
C GLU A 57 -21.95 -33.34 12.60
N THR A 58 -21.38 -34.41 12.02
CA THR A 58 -21.43 -34.67 10.57
C THR A 58 -22.85 -34.91 10.07
N GLY A 59 -23.68 -35.60 10.87
CA GLY A 59 -25.07 -35.86 10.52
C GLY A 59 -25.92 -34.60 10.50
N GLU A 60 -25.62 -33.65 11.40
CA GLU A 60 -26.27 -32.35 11.47
C GLU A 60 -25.89 -31.44 10.31
N GLU A 61 -24.62 -31.45 9.91
CA GLU A 61 -24.14 -30.71 8.74
C GLU A 61 -24.83 -31.20 7.47
N ILE A 62 -25.00 -32.53 7.33
CA ILE A 62 -25.76 -33.14 6.24
C ILE A 62 -27.20 -32.63 6.21
N ALA A 63 -27.91 -32.73 7.34
CA ALA A 63 -29.30 -32.29 7.44
C ALA A 63 -29.46 -30.78 7.17
N SER A 64 -28.57 -29.95 7.73
CA SER A 64 -28.59 -28.50 7.56
C SER A 64 -28.40 -28.09 6.10
N LEU A 65 -27.49 -28.76 5.39
CA LEU A 65 -27.28 -28.51 3.98
C LEU A 65 -28.47 -28.96 3.14
N MET A 66 -29.11 -30.09 3.49
CA MET A 66 -30.32 -30.57 2.82
C MET A 66 -31.47 -29.57 2.92
N ARG A 67 -31.67 -28.98 4.11
CA ARG A 67 -32.60 -27.86 4.32
C ARG A 67 -32.25 -26.65 3.47
N ILE A 68 -30.98 -26.22 3.42
CA ILE A 68 -30.54 -25.08 2.57
C ILE A 68 -30.83 -25.37 1.09
N GLY A 69 -30.66 -26.62 0.65
CA GLY A 69 -31.04 -27.04 -0.68
C GLY A 69 -32.53 -26.88 -0.94
N LEU A 70 -33.37 -27.33 0.02
CA LEU A 70 -34.83 -27.38 -0.10
C LEU A 70 -35.41 -25.97 -0.05
N GLY A 71 -34.88 -25.14 0.85
CA GLY A 71 -35.34 -23.76 1.10
C GLY A 71 -35.04 -22.78 -0.03
N ARG A 72 -34.33 -23.20 -1.08
CA ARG A 72 -34.25 -22.43 -2.33
C ARG A 72 -35.56 -22.41 -3.10
N ASN A 73 -36.54 -23.23 -2.73
CA ASN A 73 -37.88 -23.23 -3.30
C ASN A 73 -38.81 -22.39 -2.41
N GLN A 74 -39.37 -21.30 -2.96
CA GLN A 74 -40.08 -20.25 -2.19
C GLN A 74 -41.45 -20.68 -1.60
N ASN A 75 -41.89 -21.93 -1.84
CA ASN A 75 -43.19 -22.46 -1.44
C ASN A 75 -43.10 -23.64 -0.47
N LEU A 76 -41.93 -23.89 0.15
CA LEU A 76 -41.72 -24.98 1.09
C LEU A 76 -41.43 -24.44 2.47
N ASP A 77 -42.24 -24.83 3.46
CA ASP A 77 -41.92 -24.59 4.86
C ASP A 77 -40.93 -25.65 5.37
N ILE A 78 -39.89 -25.24 6.08
CA ILE A 78 -38.80 -26.14 6.50
C ILE A 78 -38.47 -25.92 7.97
N VAL A 79 -38.70 -26.96 8.76
CA VAL A 79 -38.44 -26.95 10.21
C VAL A 79 -36.94 -26.80 10.49
N SER A 80 -36.57 -25.89 11.40
CA SER A 80 -35.17 -25.58 11.71
C SER A 80 -34.44 -26.73 12.43
N THR A 81 -33.10 -26.81 12.30
CA THR A 81 -32.27 -27.84 12.97
C THR A 81 -32.46 -27.87 14.48
N GLN A 82 -32.58 -26.69 15.11
CA GLN A 82 -32.76 -26.60 16.56
C GLN A 82 -34.17 -27.04 17.01
N ASP A 83 -35.20 -26.77 16.22
CA ASP A 83 -36.57 -27.19 16.56
C ASP A 83 -36.75 -28.69 16.33
N THR A 84 -36.09 -29.26 15.32
CA THR A 84 -36.06 -30.70 15.10
C THR A 84 -35.32 -31.45 16.22
N LEU A 85 -34.23 -30.88 16.75
CA LEU A 85 -33.47 -31.46 17.87
C LEU A 85 -34.24 -31.50 19.20
N ARG A 86 -35.21 -30.59 19.40
CA ARG A 86 -36.04 -30.55 20.63
C ARG A 86 -36.91 -31.79 20.85
N LEU A 87 -37.15 -32.61 19.81
CA LEU A 87 -37.86 -33.88 19.95
C LEU A 87 -36.97 -35.02 20.45
N PHE A 88 -35.65 -34.97 20.23
CA PHE A 88 -34.71 -36.04 20.56
C PHE A 88 -34.05 -35.85 21.95
N THR A 89 -34.76 -35.23 22.89
CA THR A 89 -34.13 -34.76 24.14
C THR A 89 -33.76 -35.83 25.15
N ASP A 90 -34.05 -37.12 24.93
CA ASP A 90 -33.49 -38.22 25.75
C ASP A 90 -33.48 -39.61 25.05
N GLU A 91 -33.87 -39.71 23.77
CA GLU A 91 -33.78 -40.95 22.97
C GLU A 91 -32.89 -40.69 21.75
N THR A 92 -31.78 -41.43 21.63
CA THR A 92 -30.87 -41.32 20.49
C THR A 92 -31.57 -41.87 19.24
N ALA A 93 -31.77 -41.02 18.23
CA ALA A 93 -32.19 -41.47 16.91
C ALA A 93 -31.23 -42.57 16.42
N ASP A 94 -31.74 -43.78 16.26
CA ASP A 94 -30.97 -44.94 15.78
C ASP A 94 -31.50 -45.42 14.43
N GLU A 95 -30.81 -46.38 13.82
CA GLU A 95 -31.19 -46.87 12.49
C GLU A 95 -32.58 -47.50 12.44
N ASP A 96 -33.17 -47.91 13.56
CA ASP A 96 -34.50 -48.50 13.59
C ASP A 96 -35.58 -47.44 13.26
N LEU A 97 -35.33 -46.16 13.58
CA LEU A 97 -36.18 -45.02 13.18
C LEU A 97 -36.29 -44.87 11.65
N LEU A 98 -35.29 -45.31 10.89
CA LEU A 98 -35.34 -45.26 9.42
C LEU A 98 -36.35 -46.24 8.81
N ALA A 99 -36.77 -47.25 9.58
CA ALA A 99 -37.70 -48.28 9.15
C ALA A 99 -39.10 -48.14 9.78
N ASP A 100 -39.27 -47.30 10.80
CA ASP A 100 -40.56 -47.07 11.47
C ASP A 100 -41.30 -45.86 10.87
N VAL A 101 -42.07 -46.14 9.81
CA VAL A 101 -42.86 -45.13 9.11
C VAL A 101 -43.87 -44.46 10.03
N SER A 102 -44.45 -45.22 10.96
CA SER A 102 -45.44 -44.74 11.93
C SER A 102 -44.88 -43.62 12.82
N GLU A 103 -43.64 -43.78 13.30
CA GLU A 103 -43.00 -42.75 14.13
C GLU A 103 -42.56 -41.53 13.30
N LEU A 104 -42.12 -41.73 12.05
CA LEU A 104 -41.82 -40.62 11.14
C LEU A 104 -43.05 -39.80 10.76
N VAL A 105 -44.20 -40.46 10.53
CA VAL A 105 -45.50 -39.80 10.30
C VAL A 105 -45.89 -38.96 11.51
N ARG A 106 -45.78 -39.53 12.72
CA ARG A 106 -46.08 -38.84 13.98
C ARG A 106 -45.21 -37.58 14.19
N ILE A 107 -43.94 -37.64 13.82
CA ILE A 107 -43.03 -36.48 13.84
C ILE A 107 -43.48 -35.42 12.83
N GLY A 108 -43.91 -35.83 11.64
CA GLY A 108 -44.43 -34.93 10.62
C GLY A 108 -45.72 -34.23 11.04
N GLU A 109 -46.65 -34.97 11.65
CA GLU A 109 -47.87 -34.42 12.25
C GLU A 109 -47.55 -33.42 13.36
N TYR A 110 -46.55 -33.71 14.21
CA TYR A 110 -46.13 -32.80 15.29
C TYR A 110 -45.65 -31.45 14.77
N PHE A 111 -44.95 -31.44 13.64
CA PHE A 111 -44.47 -30.21 13.01
C PHE A 111 -45.43 -29.62 11.97
N GLU A 112 -46.60 -30.21 11.78
CA GLU A 112 -47.60 -29.80 10.78
C GLU A 112 -47.01 -29.71 9.36
N VAL A 113 -46.20 -30.70 8.96
CA VAL A 113 -45.57 -30.80 7.63
C VAL A 113 -46.04 -32.02 6.86
N ASP A 114 -45.97 -31.98 5.53
CA ASP A 114 -46.51 -33.05 4.67
C ASP A 114 -45.55 -34.24 4.50
N ALA A 115 -44.25 -34.05 4.76
CA ALA A 115 -43.25 -35.09 4.62
C ALA A 115 -42.07 -34.93 5.57
N VAL A 116 -41.51 -36.06 6.01
CA VAL A 116 -40.32 -36.12 6.88
C VAL A 116 -39.17 -36.76 6.13
N ILE A 117 -38.00 -36.12 6.20
CA ILE A 117 -36.75 -36.58 5.62
C ILE A 117 -35.80 -36.96 6.73
N VAL A 118 -35.30 -38.19 6.70
CA VAL A 118 -34.26 -38.69 7.60
C VAL A 118 -33.31 -39.56 6.80
N GLY A 119 -32.19 -39.96 7.37
CA GLY A 119 -31.29 -40.85 6.65
C GLY A 119 -30.12 -41.30 7.49
N SER A 120 -29.32 -42.21 6.93
CA SER A 120 -28.05 -42.59 7.53
C SER A 120 -26.86 -42.28 6.65
N TYR A 121 -25.69 -42.20 7.27
CA TYR A 121 -24.45 -41.95 6.56
C TYR A 121 -23.31 -42.86 7.06
N ASP A 122 -22.37 -43.14 6.16
CA ASP A 122 -21.19 -43.96 6.42
C ASP A 122 -19.96 -43.45 5.66
N PHE A 123 -18.83 -43.32 6.34
CA PHE A 123 -17.54 -42.97 5.76
C PHE A 123 -16.54 -44.13 5.79
N PHE A 124 -16.01 -44.51 4.63
CA PHE A 124 -14.99 -45.55 4.54
C PHE A 124 -13.83 -45.16 3.62
N ALA A 125 -12.63 -45.65 3.96
CA ALA A 125 -11.43 -45.49 3.14
C ALA A 125 -11.18 -46.73 2.28
N VAL A 126 -11.08 -46.53 0.96
CA VAL A 126 -10.67 -47.56 0.01
C VAL A 126 -9.28 -47.23 -0.51
N SER A 127 -8.34 -48.12 -0.21
CA SER A 127 -6.94 -47.99 -0.62
C SER A 127 -6.72 -48.68 -1.97
N GLN A 128 -6.37 -47.94 -3.02
CA GLN A 128 -6.02 -48.55 -4.31
C GLN A 128 -4.49 -48.55 -4.54
N PRO A 129 -3.86 -49.71 -4.81
CA PRO A 129 -2.44 -49.77 -5.13
C PRO A 129 -2.18 -49.35 -6.60
N ARG A 130 -1.22 -48.45 -6.83
CA ARG A 130 -0.73 -48.08 -8.17
C ARG A 130 0.73 -48.50 -8.33
N ARG A 131 1.04 -49.30 -9.36
CA ARG A 131 2.44 -49.59 -9.79
C ARG A 131 2.92 -48.54 -10.79
N HIS A 132 4.11 -47.97 -10.56
CA HIS A 132 4.84 -47.22 -11.60
C HIS A 132 6.34 -47.52 -11.62
N TYR A 133 6.91 -47.48 -12.84
CA TYR A 133 8.14 -48.11 -13.31
C TYR A 133 9.45 -47.70 -12.59
N GLY A 134 10.08 -48.64 -11.89
CA GLY A 134 11.42 -48.52 -11.29
C GLY A 134 12.61 -49.00 -12.16
N GLU A 135 12.42 -49.25 -13.46
CA GLU A 135 13.44 -49.93 -14.29
C GLU A 135 14.52 -49.04 -14.93
N ARG A 136 14.48 -47.70 -14.76
CA ARG A 136 15.44 -46.76 -15.38
C ARG A 136 16.61 -46.33 -14.50
N TYR A 137 16.68 -46.79 -13.26
CA TYR A 137 17.72 -46.37 -12.32
C TYR A 137 18.71 -47.47 -12.01
N SER A 138 19.94 -47.06 -11.69
CA SER A 138 21.02 -47.96 -11.33
C SER A 138 20.72 -48.62 -9.98
N ARG A 139 21.41 -49.72 -9.63
CA ARG A 139 21.14 -50.42 -8.36
C ARG A 139 21.23 -49.46 -7.13
N THR A 140 21.89 -48.29 -7.17
CA THR A 140 22.14 -47.43 -5.97
C THR A 140 20.96 -46.59 -5.67
N LEU A 141 20.32 -46.14 -6.73
CA LEU A 141 19.07 -45.48 -6.63
C LEU A 141 17.97 -46.48 -6.24
N GLN A 142 18.21 -47.79 -6.29
CA GLN A 142 17.28 -48.78 -5.73
C GLN A 142 17.45 -48.97 -4.21
N ARG A 143 18.66 -49.02 -3.60
CA ARG A 143 18.73 -49.02 -2.11
C ARG A 143 18.39 -47.69 -1.47
N TYR A 144 18.71 -46.55 -2.08
CA TYR A 144 18.30 -45.25 -1.52
C TYR A 144 16.78 -45.03 -1.57
N VAL A 145 16.06 -45.87 -2.33
CA VAL A 145 14.60 -45.84 -2.47
C VAL A 145 13.92 -47.05 -1.81
N THR A 146 14.66 -47.96 -1.15
CA THR A 146 14.06 -49.03 -0.32
C THR A 146 13.66 -48.57 1.07
N ASP A 147 13.02 -47.41 1.17
CA ASP A 147 11.87 -47.27 2.06
C ASP A 147 10.64 -47.38 1.16
N TYR A 148 10.19 -48.62 1.02
CA TYR A 148 9.02 -49.04 0.26
C TYR A 148 7.77 -48.46 0.94
N GLN A 149 7.49 -47.18 0.75
CA GLN A 149 6.15 -46.65 0.99
C GLN A 149 5.29 -47.02 -0.22
N ASP A 150 4.52 -48.10 -0.08
CA ASP A 150 3.32 -48.29 -0.86
C ASP A 150 2.44 -47.04 -0.70
N TYR A 151 2.48 -46.14 -1.67
CA TYR A 151 1.53 -45.04 -1.75
C TYR A 151 0.17 -45.61 -2.14
N LEU A 152 -0.58 -46.06 -1.14
CA LEU A 152 -2.01 -46.30 -1.26
C LEU A 152 -2.69 -44.94 -1.41
N GLU A 153 -3.27 -44.66 -2.57
CA GLU A 153 -4.23 -43.56 -2.67
C GLU A 153 -5.48 -43.99 -1.88
N LYS A 154 -5.67 -43.39 -0.70
CA LYS A 154 -6.90 -43.52 0.07
C LYS A 154 -7.98 -42.69 -0.61
N THR A 155 -8.96 -43.38 -1.19
CA THR A 155 -10.21 -42.78 -1.65
C THR A 155 -11.20 -42.88 -0.50
N TYR A 156 -11.69 -41.74 -0.04
CA TYR A 156 -12.73 -41.67 0.96
C TYR A 156 -14.07 -41.70 0.26
N LEU A 157 -14.95 -42.60 0.69
CA LEU A 157 -16.29 -42.75 0.17
C LEU A 157 -17.28 -42.44 1.29
N LEU A 158 -18.20 -41.52 1.03
CA LEU A 158 -19.39 -41.27 1.84
C LEU A 158 -20.55 -42.01 1.19
N SER A 159 -21.17 -42.93 1.93
CA SER A 159 -22.47 -43.50 1.60
C SER A 159 -23.53 -42.73 2.36
N LEU A 160 -24.56 -42.27 1.67
CA LEU A 160 -25.70 -41.57 2.26
C LEU A 160 -26.98 -42.31 1.86
N ARG A 161 -27.72 -42.83 2.84
CA ARG A 161 -29.07 -43.34 2.66
C ARG A 161 -30.05 -42.26 3.07
N VAL A 162 -30.96 -41.88 2.19
CA VAL A 162 -32.00 -40.88 2.46
C VAL A 162 -33.35 -41.57 2.38
N VAL A 163 -34.14 -41.44 3.44
CA VAL A 163 -35.51 -41.92 3.55
C VAL A 163 -36.43 -40.71 3.61
N ILE A 164 -37.46 -40.71 2.77
CA ILE A 164 -38.51 -39.70 2.76
C ILE A 164 -39.84 -40.43 3.01
N ALA A 165 -40.49 -40.08 4.12
CA ALA A 165 -41.81 -40.57 4.49
C ALA A 165 -42.85 -39.48 4.24
N SER A 166 -43.95 -39.84 3.59
CA SER A 166 -45.11 -38.97 3.38
C SER A 166 -46.05 -39.11 4.55
N VAL A 167 -46.44 -37.99 5.17
CA VAL A 167 -47.36 -37.97 6.32
C VAL A 167 -48.77 -38.35 5.86
N ASP A 168 -49.21 -37.79 4.72
CA ASP A 168 -50.56 -38.01 4.19
C ASP A 168 -50.84 -39.44 3.71
N THR A 169 -49.82 -40.14 3.21
CA THR A 169 -49.98 -41.49 2.63
C THR A 169 -49.46 -42.59 3.55
N GLU A 170 -48.87 -42.24 4.70
CA GLU A 170 -48.27 -43.15 5.67
C GLU A 170 -47.30 -44.19 5.05
N GLU A 171 -46.56 -43.78 4.00
CA GLU A 171 -45.64 -44.66 3.25
C GLU A 171 -44.28 -43.97 3.03
N ILE A 172 -43.22 -44.79 2.96
CA ILE A 172 -41.89 -44.34 2.49
C ILE A 172 -41.97 -44.17 0.98
N ILE A 173 -41.89 -42.92 0.53
CA ILE A 173 -41.99 -42.55 -0.89
C ILE A 173 -40.65 -42.59 -1.62
N GLN A 174 -39.53 -42.59 -0.89
CA GLN A 174 -38.18 -42.81 -1.44
C GLN A 174 -37.20 -43.27 -0.37
N ASP A 175 -36.38 -44.28 -0.70
CA ASP A 175 -35.29 -44.80 0.12
C ASP A 175 -34.10 -45.12 -0.78
N ASP A 176 -33.19 -44.15 -0.92
CA ASP A 176 -32.07 -44.24 -1.86
C ASP A 176 -30.72 -44.17 -1.15
N THR A 177 -29.81 -45.08 -1.52
CA THR A 177 -28.42 -45.06 -1.06
C THR A 177 -27.51 -44.52 -2.15
N SER A 178 -26.85 -43.40 -1.87
CA SER A 178 -25.93 -42.71 -2.79
C SER A 178 -24.50 -42.76 -2.27
N TYR A 179 -23.52 -42.94 -3.17
CA TYR A 179 -22.10 -42.98 -2.81
C TYR A 179 -21.34 -41.81 -3.44
N ALA A 180 -20.66 -41.02 -2.62
CA ALA A 180 -19.80 -39.93 -3.06
C ALA A 180 -18.34 -40.24 -2.75
N ALA A 181 -17.48 -40.25 -3.77
CA ALA A 181 -16.06 -40.54 -3.64
C ALA A 181 -15.23 -39.26 -3.69
N SER A 182 -14.33 -39.06 -2.72
CA SER A 182 -13.26 -38.07 -2.81
C SER A 182 -11.90 -38.73 -2.68
N ARG A 183 -10.98 -38.35 -3.56
CA ARG A 183 -9.58 -38.80 -3.48
C ARG A 183 -8.81 -37.77 -2.69
N CYS A 184 -8.04 -38.22 -1.71
CA CYS A 184 -7.09 -37.32 -1.06
C CYS A 184 -6.09 -36.83 -2.13
N PRO A 185 -5.98 -35.52 -2.40
CA PRO A 185 -5.09 -35.03 -3.44
C PRO A 185 -3.65 -35.38 -3.09
N LYS A 186 -2.93 -36.05 -4.00
CA LYS A 186 -1.47 -36.03 -3.99
C LYS A 186 -1.05 -34.57 -4.07
N LYS A 187 -0.14 -34.16 -3.18
CA LYS A 187 0.59 -32.88 -3.18
C LYS A 187 0.57 -32.21 -4.55
N PHE A 188 0.05 -30.97 -4.58
CA PHE A 188 0.01 -30.10 -5.75
C PHE A 188 1.31 -30.16 -6.56
N SER A 189 1.21 -30.74 -7.76
CA SER A 189 1.89 -30.25 -8.95
C SER A 189 0.80 -29.88 -9.96
N THR A 190 0.92 -28.67 -10.47
CA THR A 190 0.01 -27.92 -11.35
C THR A 190 -0.19 -28.59 -12.71
N THR A 191 -1.42 -28.58 -13.24
CA THR A 191 -1.80 -27.85 -14.48
C THR A 191 -3.26 -28.14 -14.88
N SER A 192 -3.89 -27.10 -15.43
CA SER A 192 -5.21 -26.98 -16.04
C SER A 192 -5.43 -27.83 -17.30
N ASP A 193 -6.69 -28.24 -17.56
CA ASP A 193 -7.19 -28.53 -18.90
C ASP A 193 -8.38 -27.60 -19.22
N PHE A 194 -8.20 -26.75 -20.24
CA PHE A 194 -9.25 -26.44 -21.21
C PHE A 194 -8.98 -27.35 -22.41
N GLY A 195 -9.93 -28.21 -22.74
CA GLY A 195 -9.75 -29.27 -23.73
C GLY A 195 -9.76 -28.78 -25.18
N VAL A 196 -8.85 -29.35 -25.99
CA VAL A 196 -9.10 -29.71 -27.40
C VAL A 196 -8.42 -31.07 -27.66
N HIS A 197 -9.14 -31.94 -28.35
CA HIS A 197 -8.95 -33.39 -28.52
C HIS A 197 -7.95 -33.77 -29.68
N PRO A 198 -7.64 -35.06 -29.96
CA PRO A 198 -6.28 -35.64 -29.83
C PRO A 198 -5.68 -36.22 -31.15
N THR A 199 -4.45 -36.78 -31.07
CA THR A 199 -3.82 -37.93 -31.81
C THR A 199 -2.28 -37.71 -31.88
N SER A 200 -1.33 -38.64 -31.78
CA SER A 200 -1.28 -40.11 -31.75
C SER A 200 0.14 -40.61 -31.31
N PHE A 201 0.17 -41.62 -30.42
CA PHE A 201 0.97 -42.87 -30.39
C PHE A 201 2.54 -42.98 -30.51
N THR A 202 3.08 -43.73 -29.53
CA THR A 202 4.17 -44.77 -29.52
C THR A 202 5.68 -44.43 -29.42
N ALA A 203 6.38 -44.93 -28.37
CA ALA A 203 7.23 -46.14 -28.41
C ALA A 203 8.29 -46.27 -27.26
N LEU A 204 8.20 -47.39 -26.51
CA LEU A 204 9.23 -48.35 -26.02
C LEU A 204 10.63 -47.94 -25.44
N ARG A 205 10.86 -48.34 -24.16
CA ARG A 205 11.93 -49.17 -23.50
C ARG A 205 13.45 -48.95 -23.78
N THR A 206 14.47 -49.31 -22.97
CA THR A 206 14.82 -49.47 -21.52
C THR A 206 16.34 -49.77 -21.47
N ARG A 207 17.13 -49.26 -20.50
CA ARG A 207 18.06 -50.00 -19.57
C ARG A 207 19.13 -49.09 -18.91
N ARG A 208 19.26 -49.21 -17.59
CA ARG A 208 20.37 -48.67 -16.76
C ARG A 208 20.71 -49.68 -15.64
N LYS A 209 21.98 -49.80 -15.25
CA LYS A 209 22.41 -50.46 -13.99
C LYS A 209 23.74 -49.90 -13.49
N VAL A 210 23.96 -50.14 -12.20
CA VAL A 210 25.15 -49.88 -11.37
C VAL A 210 25.34 -48.46 -10.85
N PHE A 211 24.96 -48.36 -9.60
CA PHE A 211 25.68 -47.79 -8.47
C PHE A 211 25.11 -48.66 -7.29
N ASP A 212 25.63 -48.82 -6.06
CA ASP A 212 24.84 -49.14 -4.81
C ASP A 212 25.66 -49.33 -3.53
N GLU A 213 26.79 -48.66 -3.41
CA GLU A 213 27.77 -49.15 -2.45
C GLU A 213 28.55 -48.09 -1.70
N MET A 214 27.93 -46.95 -1.38
CA MET A 214 28.54 -46.01 -0.45
C MET A 214 27.49 -45.31 0.40
N MET A 215 27.13 -45.89 1.54
CA MET A 215 26.95 -45.18 2.82
C MET A 215 26.67 -46.20 3.96
N LYS A 216 27.67 -46.47 4.80
CA LYS A 216 27.51 -46.81 6.23
C LYS A 216 28.68 -46.24 7.05
N THR A 217 28.33 -45.22 7.84
CA THR A 217 28.71 -44.90 9.22
C THR A 217 30.10 -45.16 9.83
N ASP A 218 30.64 -44.05 10.35
CA ASP A 218 31.10 -43.78 11.73
C ASP A 218 32.58 -43.82 12.19
N HIS A 219 32.90 -42.70 12.87
CA HIS A 219 33.86 -42.38 13.94
C HIS A 219 35.29 -42.96 13.98
N GLY A 220 36.27 -42.04 14.17
CA GLY A 220 37.53 -42.37 14.84
C GLY A 220 38.75 -41.54 14.43
N LEU A 221 39.03 -40.45 15.16
CA LEU A 221 40.31 -39.74 15.15
C LEU A 221 41.45 -40.63 15.65
N LYS A 222 42.57 -40.71 14.90
CA LYS A 222 43.95 -40.73 15.44
C LYS A 222 45.01 -40.48 14.36
N MET A 223 45.96 -39.62 14.71
CA MET A 223 47.15 -39.22 13.95
C MET A 223 48.06 -40.40 13.56
N GLN A 224 48.75 -40.33 12.42
CA GLN A 224 50.23 -40.33 12.35
C GLN A 224 50.80 -40.05 10.95
N ARG A 225 51.99 -39.43 10.96
CA ARG A 225 52.86 -39.01 9.83
C ARG A 225 53.47 -40.18 9.05
N LYS A 226 53.76 -39.96 7.75
CA LYS A 226 55.05 -40.12 7.02
C LYS A 226 54.78 -40.34 5.51
N SER A 227 55.12 -39.39 4.65
CA SER A 227 56.34 -39.31 3.82
C SER A 227 56.64 -40.54 2.93
N ALA A 228 56.69 -40.30 1.62
CA ALA A 228 57.84 -40.52 0.72
C ALA A 228 57.54 -41.25 -0.61
N LYS A 229 57.94 -40.55 -1.69
CA LYS A 229 58.78 -41.03 -2.81
C LYS A 229 58.23 -41.95 -3.90
N THR A 230 58.06 -41.32 -5.08
CA THR A 230 58.72 -41.60 -6.39
C THR A 230 58.81 -43.02 -6.97
N ARG A 231 58.31 -43.18 -8.21
CA ARG A 231 59.01 -43.54 -9.48
C ARG A 231 57.95 -44.05 -10.50
N ARG A 232 57.76 -43.44 -11.68
CA ARG A 232 58.49 -43.53 -12.97
C ARG A 232 58.63 -44.95 -13.56
N HIS A 233 57.90 -45.21 -14.64
CA HIS A 233 58.31 -45.72 -15.98
C HIS A 233 57.05 -45.80 -16.86
N ASP A 234 57.00 -45.17 -18.05
CA ASP A 234 57.42 -45.68 -19.39
C ASP A 234 56.72 -47.03 -19.72
N GLU A 235 56.12 -47.31 -20.88
CA GLU A 235 56.43 -46.92 -22.26
C GLU A 235 55.28 -47.38 -23.22
N ASN A 236 55.11 -46.65 -24.33
CA ASN A 236 54.61 -47.02 -25.67
C ASN A 236 53.77 -48.30 -25.96
N SER A 237 52.70 -48.14 -26.76
CA SER A 237 52.66 -48.69 -28.14
C SER A 237 51.48 -48.15 -28.96
N GLU A 238 51.69 -48.18 -30.27
CA GLU A 238 50.98 -47.51 -31.36
C GLU A 238 49.69 -48.20 -31.88
N ASN A 239 49.00 -47.43 -32.73
CA ASN A 239 48.28 -47.82 -33.97
C ASN A 239 46.75 -47.96 -33.96
N GLY A 240 46.13 -47.15 -34.83
CA GLY A 240 44.76 -47.34 -35.34
C GLY A 240 44.06 -46.06 -35.83
N ARG A 241 44.45 -45.52 -36.99
CA ARG A 241 43.73 -44.42 -37.69
C ARG A 241 42.39 -44.92 -38.26
N PHE A 242 41.34 -44.08 -38.25
CA PHE A 242 40.53 -43.78 -39.45
C PHE A 242 39.76 -42.45 -39.30
N LEU A 243 39.60 -41.77 -40.43
CA LEU A 243 39.32 -40.35 -40.64
C LEU A 243 37.84 -39.98 -40.64
N SER A 244 37.52 -38.73 -40.28
CA SER A 244 36.65 -37.88 -41.12
C SER A 244 37.05 -36.40 -41.02
N ARG A 245 37.07 -35.77 -42.19
CA ARG A 245 37.59 -34.43 -42.50
C ARG A 245 36.61 -33.33 -42.07
N SER A 246 37.11 -32.18 -41.65
CA SER A 246 36.63 -30.89 -42.18
C SER A 246 37.64 -29.76 -41.96
N LEU A 247 37.92 -29.12 -43.09
CA LEU A 247 38.68 -27.90 -43.40
C LEU A 247 39.22 -27.03 -42.25
N VAL A 248 40.54 -26.86 -42.29
CA VAL A 248 41.24 -25.65 -41.87
C VAL A 248 40.95 -24.55 -42.90
N VAL A 249 40.42 -23.42 -42.45
CA VAL A 249 40.48 -22.15 -43.17
C VAL A 249 41.19 -21.16 -42.26
N SER A 250 42.42 -20.83 -42.62
CA SER A 250 43.22 -19.76 -42.02
C SER A 250 42.84 -18.42 -42.66
N PHE A 251 42.56 -17.41 -41.84
CA PHE A 251 42.51 -16.00 -42.27
C PHE A 251 43.50 -15.15 -41.44
N PRO A 252 44.16 -14.13 -42.05
CA PRO A 252 45.15 -13.28 -41.41
C PRO A 252 44.51 -12.11 -40.62
N ARG A 253 45.21 -11.65 -39.57
CA ARG A 253 44.97 -10.47 -38.69
C ARG A 253 44.62 -9.15 -39.44
N PRO A 254 44.25 -8.03 -38.76
CA PRO A 254 43.76 -7.79 -37.37
C PRO A 254 42.52 -6.85 -37.33
N LEU A 255 41.89 -6.61 -36.16
CA LEU A 255 41.45 -5.27 -35.66
C LEU A 255 40.48 -5.40 -34.46
N VAL A 256 40.78 -4.61 -33.43
CA VAL A 256 39.89 -3.98 -32.44
C VAL A 256 38.89 -4.90 -31.72
N PHE A 257 39.31 -5.41 -30.56
CA PHE A 257 38.41 -5.91 -29.51
C PHE A 257 39.09 -5.58 -28.18
N SER A 258 38.79 -4.43 -27.59
CA SER A 258 39.13 -4.13 -26.19
C SER A 258 38.82 -2.67 -25.89
N LEU A 259 37.72 -2.41 -25.18
CA LEU A 259 37.63 -1.37 -24.15
C LEU A 259 36.18 -1.11 -23.76
N SER A 260 35.67 -1.75 -22.70
CA SER A 260 34.52 -1.22 -21.95
C SER A 260 33.94 -2.12 -20.88
N LEU A 261 34.27 -1.74 -19.65
CA LEU A 261 33.72 -2.29 -18.44
C LEU A 261 33.34 -1.16 -17.48
N LEU A 262 33.00 0.01 -18.04
CA LEU A 262 32.86 1.28 -17.32
C LEU A 262 31.42 1.79 -17.28
N LEU A 263 30.53 1.25 -18.12
CA LEU A 263 29.18 1.80 -18.30
C LEU A 263 28.09 1.13 -17.47
N VAL A 264 28.20 -0.19 -17.24
CA VAL A 264 27.25 -0.90 -16.37
C VAL A 264 27.42 -0.44 -14.93
N PHE A 265 28.63 0.02 -14.58
CA PHE A 265 28.93 0.53 -13.27
C PHE A 265 28.88 2.05 -13.12
N SER A 266 29.07 2.88 -14.16
CA SER A 266 28.55 4.23 -14.04
C SER A 266 27.06 4.14 -13.71
N LEU A 267 26.29 3.23 -14.33
CA LEU A 267 24.86 3.00 -14.05
C LEU A 267 24.53 2.37 -12.66
N SER A 268 25.43 1.58 -12.05
CA SER A 268 25.23 1.05 -10.68
C SER A 268 25.86 1.92 -9.59
N LEU A 269 26.86 2.75 -9.93
CA LEU A 269 27.27 3.93 -9.17
C LEU A 269 26.20 5.03 -9.26
N PHE A 270 25.48 5.15 -10.37
CA PHE A 270 24.22 5.91 -10.48
C PHE A 270 23.17 5.39 -9.50
N LEU A 271 23.19 4.10 -9.21
CA LEU A 271 22.32 3.45 -8.22
C LEU A 271 22.96 3.27 -6.83
N SER A 272 24.15 3.83 -6.52
CA SER A 272 24.80 3.75 -5.20
C SER A 272 25.42 5.06 -4.69
N VAL A 273 25.94 5.90 -5.60
CA VAL A 273 26.25 7.32 -5.36
C VAL A 273 25.03 8.20 -5.59
N GLY A 274 24.12 7.81 -6.49
CA GLY A 274 22.76 8.36 -6.52
C GLY A 274 21.93 7.89 -5.33
N SER A 275 22.05 6.64 -4.89
CA SER A 275 21.14 6.05 -3.89
C SER A 275 21.56 6.20 -2.42
N GLY A 276 22.43 7.15 -2.12
CA GLY A 276 22.29 7.81 -0.82
C GLY A 276 20.94 8.50 -0.70
N TRP A 277 20.49 9.19 -1.77
CA TRP A 277 19.41 10.18 -1.64
C TRP A 277 18.55 10.36 -2.93
N ALA A 278 18.83 9.61 -4.00
CA ALA A 278 18.14 9.66 -5.29
C ALA A 278 18.01 8.27 -5.94
N GLN A 279 16.78 7.82 -6.16
CA GLN A 279 16.46 6.64 -6.97
C GLN A 279 16.75 6.95 -8.46
N GLY A 280 17.25 5.98 -9.25
CA GLY A 280 17.42 6.15 -10.72
C GLY A 280 16.12 6.54 -11.46
N PHE A 281 14.98 6.29 -10.83
CA PHE A 281 13.66 6.83 -11.12
C PHE A 281 12.97 7.19 -9.81
N GLY A 282 12.35 8.37 -9.70
CA GLY A 282 11.57 8.74 -8.52
C GLY A 282 11.05 10.16 -8.63
N LYS A 283 10.05 10.50 -7.82
CA LYS A 283 9.58 11.89 -7.69
C LYS A 283 10.61 12.71 -6.92
N ASN A 284 10.68 14.00 -7.21
CA ASN A 284 11.62 14.91 -6.58
C ASN A 284 10.99 15.61 -5.40
N LYS A 285 11.75 15.74 -4.32
CA LYS A 285 11.50 16.73 -3.28
C LYS A 285 12.07 18.06 -3.78
N VAL A 286 11.25 19.11 -3.76
CA VAL A 286 11.66 20.44 -4.23
C VAL A 286 11.80 21.32 -2.99
N THR A 287 12.97 21.91 -2.80
CA THR A 287 13.24 22.87 -1.73
C THR A 287 13.54 24.22 -2.38
N ASP A 288 12.67 25.21 -2.19
CA ASP A 288 12.79 26.54 -2.81
C ASP A 288 13.23 27.61 -1.81
N GLN A 289 13.05 27.37 -0.51
CA GLN A 289 13.38 28.35 0.53
C GLN A 289 14.70 28.04 1.24
N ASP A 290 15.44 29.10 1.56
CA ASP A 290 16.62 29.05 2.44
C ASP A 290 16.20 29.47 3.84
N PHE A 291 15.88 28.49 4.69
CA PHE A 291 15.39 28.74 6.04
C PHE A 291 16.53 29.24 6.95
N ALA A 292 16.41 30.48 7.41
CA ALA A 292 17.34 31.11 8.34
C ALA A 292 17.07 30.64 9.79
N TRP A 293 17.33 29.37 10.08
CA TRP A 293 16.98 28.73 11.35
C TRP A 293 17.53 29.45 12.60
N LEU A 294 16.61 29.78 13.49
CA LEU A 294 16.81 30.28 14.85
C LEU A 294 16.36 29.22 15.86
N ILE A 295 16.77 29.40 17.12
CA ILE A 295 16.46 28.52 18.23
C ILE A 295 15.92 29.36 19.38
N HIS A 296 14.69 29.08 19.77
CA HIS A 296 14.10 29.49 21.02
C HIS A 296 14.17 28.32 22.01
N ARG A 297 14.77 28.57 23.18
CA ARG A 297 14.97 27.54 24.20
C ARG A 297 13.99 27.74 25.34
N THR A 298 13.34 26.65 25.74
CA THR A 298 12.50 26.54 26.93
C THR A 298 13.19 25.65 27.97
N GLU A 299 12.47 25.19 28.99
CA GLU A 299 13.03 24.30 30.01
C GLU A 299 13.38 22.93 29.39
N HIS A 300 12.42 22.33 28.70
CA HIS A 300 12.53 20.97 28.16
C HIS A 300 12.77 20.91 26.64
N PHE A 301 12.66 22.02 25.91
CA PHE A 301 12.69 22.02 24.45
C PHE A 301 13.66 23.03 23.83
N ASP A 302 14.20 22.66 22.66
CA ASP A 302 14.86 23.56 21.73
C ASP A 302 13.97 23.70 20.48
N ILE A 303 13.21 24.81 20.39
CA ILE A 303 12.30 25.13 19.29
C ILE A 303 13.08 25.79 18.17
N HIS A 304 13.20 25.09 17.05
CA HIS A 304 13.77 25.56 15.79
C HIS A 304 12.69 26.20 14.92
N TYR A 305 12.92 27.45 14.52
CA TYR A 305 11.98 28.28 13.76
C TYR A 305 12.74 29.22 12.82
N TYR A 306 12.05 29.99 11.97
CA TYR A 306 12.64 31.02 11.10
C TYR A 306 11.91 32.38 11.23
N PRO A 307 12.53 33.50 10.81
CA PRO A 307 11.94 34.84 10.99
C PRO A 307 10.54 34.98 10.38
N GLY A 308 9.62 35.65 11.07
CA GLY A 308 8.21 35.78 10.68
C GLY A 308 7.25 34.93 11.51
N GLU A 309 7.78 34.00 12.32
CA GLU A 309 7.02 33.00 13.06
C GLU A 309 6.94 33.30 14.57
N GLU A 310 7.34 34.49 15.01
CA GLU A 310 7.51 34.80 16.42
C GLU A 310 6.26 34.49 17.27
N GLN A 311 5.08 34.86 16.78
CA GLN A 311 3.85 34.58 17.52
C GLN A 311 3.58 33.07 17.68
N LEU A 312 3.77 32.29 16.62
CA LEU A 312 3.59 30.84 16.65
C LEU A 312 4.59 30.18 17.60
N VAL A 313 5.84 30.65 17.63
CA VAL A 313 6.87 30.15 18.55
C VAL A 313 6.48 30.38 20.01
N SER A 314 5.94 31.55 20.34
CA SER A 314 5.46 31.84 21.69
C SER A 314 4.32 30.92 22.10
N ASN A 315 3.33 30.72 21.20
CA ASN A 315 2.19 29.84 21.48
C ASN A 315 2.65 28.39 21.63
N MET A 316 3.55 27.94 20.76
CA MET A 316 4.10 26.59 20.80
C MET A 316 4.90 26.32 22.07
N ALA A 317 5.72 27.27 22.52
CA ALA A 317 6.47 27.16 23.76
C ALA A 317 5.56 26.93 24.98
N ASP A 318 4.45 27.68 25.06
CA ASP A 318 3.47 27.52 26.14
C ASP A 318 2.76 26.15 26.05
N ILE A 319 2.34 25.75 24.84
CA ILE A 319 1.63 24.48 24.62
C ILE A 319 2.53 23.27 24.90
N VAL A 320 3.78 23.29 24.46
CA VAL A 320 4.67 22.12 24.56
C VAL A 320 5.16 21.87 25.99
N GLU A 321 5.37 22.93 26.77
CA GLU A 321 5.71 22.80 28.20
C GLU A 321 4.52 22.29 29.01
N GLU A 322 3.31 22.77 28.71
CA GLU A 322 2.08 22.22 29.30
C GLU A 322 1.89 20.73 28.93
N ALA A 323 2.11 20.37 27.66
CA ALA A 323 2.04 18.99 27.20
C ALA A 323 3.07 18.10 27.89
N TYR A 324 4.28 18.63 28.14
CA TYR A 324 5.32 17.92 28.86
C TYR A 324 4.92 17.64 30.30
N GLU A 325 4.46 18.65 31.04
CA GLU A 325 4.01 18.48 32.43
C GLU A 325 2.96 17.38 32.52
N LYS A 326 1.94 17.44 31.66
CA LYS A 326 0.87 16.44 31.63
C LYS A 326 1.38 15.03 31.29
N HIS A 327 2.18 14.89 30.23
CA HIS A 327 2.65 13.57 29.79
C HIS A 327 3.71 12.97 30.71
N SER A 328 4.50 13.80 31.39
CA SER A 328 5.44 13.33 32.41
C SER A 328 4.71 12.70 33.60
N GLU A 329 3.58 13.28 34.01
CA GLU A 329 2.69 12.72 35.02
C GLU A 329 1.97 11.47 34.51
N ASP A 330 1.39 11.52 33.30
CA ASP A 330 0.66 10.42 32.69
C ASP A 330 1.47 9.11 32.59
N PHE A 331 2.77 9.22 32.32
CA PHE A 331 3.66 8.08 32.11
C PHE A 331 4.65 7.84 33.26
N GLU A 332 4.58 8.65 34.33
CA GLU A 332 5.52 8.65 35.45
C GLU A 332 6.99 8.63 34.98
N HIS A 333 7.31 9.47 34.00
CA HIS A 333 8.60 9.43 33.30
C HIS A 333 9.08 10.85 32.96
N GLU A 334 10.36 11.11 33.12
CA GLU A 334 10.98 12.40 32.75
C GLU A 334 11.95 12.23 31.58
N LEU A 335 11.85 13.11 30.59
CA LEU A 335 12.83 13.16 29.50
C LEU A 335 14.15 13.74 30.00
N LYS A 336 15.26 13.04 29.76
CA LYS A 336 16.58 13.42 30.27
C LYS A 336 17.31 14.49 29.47
N ASP A 337 16.99 14.61 28.19
CA ASP A 337 17.62 15.55 27.28
C ASP A 337 16.56 16.53 26.77
N GLN A 338 16.99 17.73 26.40
CA GLN A 338 16.09 18.68 25.73
C GLN A 338 15.66 18.13 24.38
N THR A 339 14.35 18.14 24.12
CA THR A 339 13.75 17.60 22.90
C THR A 339 13.79 18.66 21.79
N PRO A 340 14.41 18.38 20.64
CA PRO A 340 14.38 19.29 19.50
C PRO A 340 12.97 19.32 18.88
N LEU A 341 12.47 20.52 18.62
CA LEU A 341 11.20 20.74 17.95
C LEU A 341 11.45 21.59 16.71
N ILE A 342 10.95 21.18 15.54
CA ILE A 342 11.06 21.91 14.29
C ILE A 342 9.67 22.42 13.90
N LEU A 343 9.50 23.74 13.91
CA LEU A 343 8.28 24.42 13.51
C LEU A 343 8.38 24.86 12.05
N TYR A 344 7.29 24.69 11.31
CA TYR A 344 7.07 25.29 10.00
C TYR A 344 5.76 26.10 10.01
N GLN A 345 5.78 27.36 9.54
CA GLN A 345 4.58 28.22 9.51
C GLN A 345 3.43 27.68 8.65
N SER A 346 3.73 26.76 7.72
CA SER A 346 2.75 26.23 6.78
C SER A 346 3.06 24.78 6.41
N HIS A 347 2.02 24.05 6.01
CA HIS A 347 2.18 22.70 5.46
C HIS A 347 3.04 22.68 4.19
N LYS A 348 3.02 23.77 3.41
CA LYS A 348 3.86 23.93 2.22
C LYS A 348 5.34 23.88 2.59
N ASP A 349 5.77 24.67 3.57
CA ASP A 349 7.18 24.71 4.00
C ASP A 349 7.59 23.37 4.64
N PHE A 350 6.67 22.75 5.38
CA PHE A 350 6.86 21.41 5.94
C PHE A 350 7.07 20.33 4.87
N GLN A 351 6.41 20.42 3.71
CA GLN A 351 6.67 19.50 2.59
C GLN A 351 8.11 19.58 2.06
N GLU A 352 8.82 20.69 2.27
CA GLU A 352 10.22 20.89 1.88
C GLU A 352 11.23 20.26 2.87
N THR A 353 10.79 19.79 4.04
CA THR A 353 11.68 19.32 5.14
C THR A 353 12.62 18.18 4.75
N ASN A 354 13.94 18.34 4.89
CA ASN A 354 14.88 17.25 4.58
C ASN A 354 15.05 16.19 5.68
N ILE A 355 14.35 16.36 6.81
CA ILE A 355 14.34 15.42 7.94
C ILE A 355 13.88 14.03 7.48
N THR A 356 12.80 13.98 6.69
CA THR A 356 12.35 12.80 5.97
C THR A 356 12.47 13.04 4.48
N LEU A 357 13.00 12.05 3.75
CA LEU A 357 12.98 12.09 2.28
C LEU A 357 11.65 11.65 1.69
N ALA A 358 10.80 11.02 2.51
CA ALA A 358 9.49 10.62 2.04
C ALA A 358 8.69 11.87 1.67
N GLU A 359 7.86 11.69 0.65
CA GLU A 359 6.89 12.70 0.25
C GLU A 359 5.82 12.82 1.34
N LEU A 360 5.63 14.04 1.85
CA LEU A 360 4.63 14.32 2.88
C LEU A 360 3.33 14.77 2.20
N HIS A 361 2.25 14.04 2.44
CA HIS A 361 0.93 14.39 1.96
C HIS A 361 0.27 15.43 2.87
N GLU A 362 -0.76 16.13 2.38
CA GLU A 362 -1.50 17.16 3.15
C GLU A 362 -2.14 16.61 4.42
N GLY A 363 -2.49 15.32 4.47
CA GLY A 363 -3.03 14.69 5.67
C GLY A 363 -2.02 14.42 6.80
N VAL A 364 -0.74 14.78 6.65
CA VAL A 364 0.27 14.58 7.71
C VAL A 364 0.34 15.82 8.58
N GLY A 365 -0.30 15.80 9.76
CA GLY A 365 -0.35 16.94 10.69
C GLY A 365 0.97 17.24 11.40
N GLY A 366 1.88 16.27 11.49
CA GLY A 366 3.18 16.33 12.16
C GLY A 366 3.83 14.94 12.13
N PHE A 367 5.06 14.83 12.63
CA PHE A 367 5.63 13.54 13.02
C PHE A 367 6.77 13.66 14.05
N ALA A 368 6.89 12.64 14.89
CA ALA A 368 8.03 12.39 15.75
C ALA A 368 9.02 11.41 15.11
N GLU A 369 10.32 11.74 15.17
CA GLU A 369 11.39 10.93 14.59
C GLU A 369 12.19 10.21 15.70
N LEU A 370 12.27 8.88 15.63
CA LEU A 370 12.82 8.02 16.68
C LEU A 370 14.30 8.29 17.04
N PHE A 371 15.19 8.46 16.07
CA PHE A 371 16.64 8.43 16.30
C PHE A 371 17.17 9.70 16.96
N LYS A 372 16.77 10.87 16.47
CA LYS A 372 17.10 12.16 17.10
C LYS A 372 16.06 12.61 18.11
N ARG A 373 14.95 11.88 18.25
CA ARG A 373 13.81 12.20 19.13
C ARG A 373 13.38 13.65 18.97
N ARG A 374 13.13 14.02 17.72
CA ARG A 374 12.71 15.36 17.33
C ARG A 374 11.29 15.35 16.81
N MET A 375 10.54 16.39 17.13
CA MET A 375 9.19 16.61 16.60
C MET A 375 9.25 17.58 15.44
N VAL A 376 8.51 17.33 14.37
CA VAL A 376 8.42 18.21 13.20
C VAL A 376 6.95 18.52 12.95
N ILE A 377 6.58 19.79 13.12
CA ILE A 377 5.17 20.19 13.18
C ILE A 377 4.92 21.39 12.27
N PRO A 378 4.08 21.26 11.22
CA PRO A 378 3.51 22.39 10.50
C PRO A 378 2.39 23.07 11.28
N PHE A 379 2.21 24.37 11.05
CA PHE A 379 0.94 25.03 11.33
C PHE A 379 0.01 24.88 10.10
N THR A 380 -1.19 24.36 10.32
CA THR A 380 -2.19 24.08 9.27
C THR A 380 -3.30 25.12 9.19
N GLY A 381 -3.25 26.16 10.04
CA GLY A 381 -4.28 27.19 10.09
C GLY A 381 -5.35 26.99 11.16
N SER A 382 -5.10 26.19 12.18
CA SER A 382 -5.99 25.98 13.33
C SER A 382 -5.16 25.82 14.61
N MET A 383 -5.41 26.68 15.60
CA MET A 383 -4.69 26.62 16.89
C MET A 383 -5.04 25.36 17.70
N SER A 384 -6.30 24.90 17.66
CA SER A 384 -6.68 23.66 18.35
C SER A 384 -6.04 22.44 17.71
N ALA A 385 -6.06 22.33 16.37
CA ALA A 385 -5.38 21.25 15.68
C ALA A 385 -3.87 21.28 15.94
N PHE A 386 -3.26 22.47 15.94
CA PHE A 386 -1.84 22.64 16.26
C PHE A 386 -1.51 22.15 17.68
N ARG A 387 -2.38 22.47 18.65
CA ARG A 387 -2.25 21.99 20.03
C ARG A 387 -2.39 20.47 20.12
N GLU A 388 -3.42 19.89 19.51
CA GLU A 388 -3.66 18.44 19.49
C GLU A 388 -2.46 17.68 18.92
N VAL A 389 -1.91 18.16 17.79
CA VAL A 389 -0.70 17.57 17.18
C VAL A 389 0.50 17.68 18.11
N ILE A 390 0.72 18.80 18.81
CA ILE A 390 1.84 18.92 19.76
C ILE A 390 1.73 17.88 20.89
N PHE A 391 0.55 17.72 21.49
CA PHE A 391 0.36 16.70 22.53
C PHE A 391 0.56 15.29 21.95
N HIS A 392 -0.03 15.00 20.78
CA HIS A 392 0.09 13.71 20.09
C HIS A 392 1.55 13.33 19.81
N GLU A 393 2.30 14.21 19.14
CA GLU A 393 3.69 13.94 18.76
C GLU A 393 4.61 13.83 19.98
N LEU A 394 4.31 14.56 21.06
CA LEU A 394 5.07 14.46 22.28
C LEU A 394 4.89 13.10 22.96
N VAL A 395 3.69 12.51 22.91
CA VAL A 395 3.48 11.12 23.38
C VAL A 395 4.42 10.15 22.66
N HIS A 396 4.64 10.30 21.35
CA HIS A 396 5.61 9.47 20.64
C HIS A 396 7.05 9.65 21.15
N ILE A 397 7.46 10.87 21.50
CA ILE A 397 8.78 11.10 22.12
C ILE A 397 8.91 10.35 23.45
N PHE A 398 7.88 10.37 24.30
CA PHE A 398 7.83 9.60 25.55
C PHE A 398 7.87 8.10 25.27
N GLN A 399 7.04 7.59 24.36
CA GLN A 399 7.05 6.18 23.96
C GLN A 399 8.43 5.74 23.47
N TYR A 400 9.09 6.55 22.65
CA TYR A 400 10.42 6.26 22.15
C TYR A 400 11.47 6.23 23.25
N ASP A 401 11.43 7.19 24.19
CA ASP A 401 12.36 7.21 25.32
C ASP A 401 12.14 6.03 26.28
N ILE A 402 10.88 5.69 26.60
CA ILE A 402 10.52 4.60 27.52
C ILE A 402 10.87 3.23 26.91
N ILE A 403 10.42 2.95 25.67
CA ILE A 403 10.51 1.61 25.08
C ILE A 403 11.92 1.29 24.57
N TYR A 404 12.59 2.27 23.94
CA TYR A 404 13.87 2.06 23.23
C TYR A 404 15.11 2.60 23.96
N GLN A 405 14.98 3.68 24.75
CA GLN A 405 16.10 4.44 25.35
C GLN A 405 17.12 4.94 24.30
N LYS A 406 18.26 5.54 24.72
CA LYS A 406 19.26 6.11 23.78
C LYS A 406 19.75 5.04 22.77
N PRO A 407 19.51 5.22 21.45
CA PRO A 407 19.81 4.23 20.40
C PRO A 407 21.27 3.77 20.36
N ALA A 408 22.21 4.65 20.71
CA ALA A 408 23.66 4.42 20.65
C ALA A 408 24.14 3.13 21.36
N GLY A 409 23.45 2.70 22.43
CA GLY A 409 23.83 1.51 23.20
C GLY A 409 23.25 0.18 22.68
N ARG A 410 22.20 0.21 21.84
CA ARG A 410 21.43 -1.00 21.46
C ARG A 410 21.46 -1.35 19.96
N PHE A 411 22.27 -0.65 19.17
CA PHE A 411 22.57 -1.02 17.77
C PHE A 411 23.04 -2.47 17.59
N TYR A 412 23.62 -3.09 18.64
CA TYR A 412 24.15 -4.45 18.61
C TYR A 412 23.10 -5.56 18.85
N SER A 413 21.92 -5.26 19.41
CA SER A 413 20.94 -6.29 19.81
C SER A 413 19.83 -6.55 18.79
N GLY A 414 19.68 -5.70 17.77
CA GLY A 414 18.59 -5.80 16.78
C GLY A 414 17.20 -5.49 17.37
N GLU A 415 17.12 -4.99 18.62
CA GLU A 415 15.87 -4.72 19.32
C GLU A 415 15.01 -3.61 18.67
N PHE A 416 15.61 -2.72 17.86
CA PHE A 416 14.88 -1.72 17.07
C PHE A 416 14.08 -2.32 15.91
N LEU A 417 14.34 -3.58 15.52
CA LEU A 417 13.56 -4.28 14.50
C LEU A 417 12.17 -4.66 15.00
N TYR A 418 11.94 -4.62 16.33
CA TYR A 418 10.63 -4.75 16.91
C TYR A 418 9.98 -3.37 17.08
N SER A 419 8.84 -3.19 16.43
CA SER A 419 7.92 -2.09 16.71
C SER A 419 6.71 -2.65 17.45
N PRO A 420 6.29 -2.04 18.58
CA PRO A 420 4.97 -2.31 19.13
C PRO A 420 3.88 -2.15 18.05
N PRO A 421 2.71 -2.78 18.25
CA PRO A 421 1.61 -2.69 17.29
C PRO A 421 1.23 -1.22 17.04
N ILE A 422 1.03 -0.84 15.78
CA ILE A 422 0.73 0.55 15.40
C ILE A 422 -0.51 1.07 16.14
N TRP A 423 -1.56 0.25 16.31
CA TRP A 423 -2.77 0.67 17.06
C TRP A 423 -2.47 1.10 18.51
N PHE A 424 -1.47 0.49 19.16
CA PHE A 424 -1.12 0.81 20.54
C PHE A 424 -0.31 2.11 20.60
N MET A 425 0.65 2.28 19.69
CA MET A 425 1.46 3.50 19.59
C MET A 425 0.60 4.72 19.24
N GLU A 426 -0.14 4.64 18.13
CA GLU A 426 -1.01 5.72 17.64
C GLU A 426 -2.22 5.92 18.56
N GLY A 427 -2.87 4.84 19.01
CA GLY A 427 -4.03 4.94 19.88
C GLY A 427 -3.71 5.58 21.24
N THR A 428 -2.51 5.35 21.77
CA THR A 428 -2.05 6.04 22.98
C THR A 428 -1.80 7.51 22.69
N ALA A 429 -1.17 7.83 21.56
CA ALA A 429 -0.94 9.22 21.16
C ALA A 429 -2.26 9.98 20.93
N ASP A 430 -3.24 9.41 20.22
CA ASP A 430 -4.57 10.01 20.00
C ASP A 430 -5.32 10.23 21.33
N TYR A 431 -5.27 9.25 22.24
CA TYR A 431 -6.00 9.32 23.51
C TYR A 431 -5.40 10.37 24.46
N PHE A 432 -4.08 10.36 24.65
CA PHE A 432 -3.39 11.30 25.52
C PHE A 432 -3.26 12.69 24.87
N GLY A 433 -3.26 12.75 23.53
CA GLY A 433 -3.37 13.93 22.68
C GLY A 433 -4.71 14.67 22.83
N ASN A 434 -5.72 14.01 23.38
CA ASN A 434 -7.09 14.51 23.52
C ASN A 434 -7.77 14.84 22.18
N ASP A 435 -7.47 14.05 21.13
CA ASP A 435 -8.08 14.13 19.80
C ASP A 435 -9.50 13.52 19.80
N ASN A 436 -10.38 14.09 20.62
CA ASN A 436 -11.76 13.66 20.77
C ASN A 436 -12.68 14.52 19.89
N ASP A 437 -12.88 14.09 18.65
CA ASP A 437 -13.68 14.82 17.68
C ASP A 437 -14.91 14.03 17.19
N ALA A 438 -15.90 14.76 16.68
CA ALA A 438 -17.14 14.18 16.18
C ALA A 438 -16.91 13.27 14.96
N VAL A 439 -15.83 13.47 14.19
CA VAL A 439 -15.48 12.64 13.03
C VAL A 439 -14.92 11.30 13.49
N GLY A 440 -14.08 11.27 14.53
CA GLY A 440 -13.57 10.03 15.12
C GLY A 440 -14.68 9.16 15.69
N GLU A 441 -15.59 9.76 16.45
CA GLU A 441 -16.79 9.08 16.96
C GLU A 441 -17.69 8.56 15.82
N MET A 442 -17.87 9.36 14.76
CA MET A 442 -18.62 8.95 13.57
C MET A 442 -18.04 7.68 12.92
N VAL A 443 -16.72 7.66 12.67
CA VAL A 443 -16.05 6.58 11.94
C VAL A 443 -16.07 5.28 12.75
N LEU A 444 -15.83 5.36 14.06
CA LEU A 444 -15.88 4.18 14.93
C LEU A 444 -17.32 3.66 15.10
N ARG A 445 -18.30 4.56 15.22
CA ARG A 445 -19.72 4.21 15.30
C ARG A 445 -20.20 3.51 14.03
N ASP A 446 -19.88 4.04 12.86
CA ASP A 446 -20.19 3.41 11.56
C ASP A 446 -19.57 2.02 11.45
N ALA A 447 -18.29 1.89 11.82
CA ALA A 447 -17.61 0.60 11.81
C ALA A 447 -18.25 -0.41 12.78
N SER A 448 -18.72 0.03 13.96
CA SER A 448 -19.44 -0.82 14.92
C SER A 448 -20.76 -1.35 14.37
N ILE A 449 -21.57 -0.46 13.79
CA ILE A 449 -22.90 -0.81 13.25
C ILE A 449 -22.78 -1.67 12.00
N ALA A 450 -21.80 -1.37 11.13
CA ALA A 450 -21.54 -2.14 9.92
C ALA A 450 -20.79 -3.46 10.20
N ASN A 451 -20.48 -3.77 11.46
CA ASN A 451 -19.68 -4.93 11.88
C ASN A 451 -18.30 -4.99 11.18
N GLN A 452 -17.66 -3.83 11.06
CA GLN A 452 -16.36 -3.60 10.42
C GLN A 452 -15.23 -3.29 11.42
N VAL A 453 -15.50 -3.34 12.74
CA VAL A 453 -14.45 -3.15 13.77
C VAL A 453 -13.43 -4.29 13.66
N VAL A 454 -12.21 -3.94 13.27
CA VAL A 454 -11.12 -4.90 13.08
C VAL A 454 -10.53 -5.28 14.44
N PRO A 455 -10.27 -6.58 14.72
CA PRO A 455 -9.62 -7.00 15.96
C PRO A 455 -8.24 -6.37 16.15
N LEU A 456 -7.91 -5.98 17.38
CA LEU A 456 -6.62 -5.36 17.74
C LEU A 456 -5.43 -6.29 17.42
N THR A 457 -5.61 -7.60 17.53
CA THR A 457 -4.62 -8.62 17.15
C THR A 457 -4.22 -8.58 15.68
N ARG A 458 -5.05 -7.97 14.82
CA ARG A 458 -4.78 -7.75 13.39
C ARG A 458 -4.24 -6.36 13.07
N LEU A 459 -4.44 -5.37 13.94
CA LEU A 459 -4.05 -3.97 13.72
C LEU A 459 -2.59 -3.66 14.10
N GLN A 460 -1.70 -4.65 13.91
CA GLN A 460 -0.25 -4.45 13.96
C GLN A 460 0.22 -3.41 12.93
N ASP A 461 -0.53 -3.31 11.82
CA ASP A 461 -0.22 -2.49 10.67
C ASP A 461 -1.50 -2.02 9.98
N PHE A 462 -1.66 -0.70 9.84
CA PHE A 462 -2.84 -0.09 9.24
C PHE A 462 -2.96 -0.29 7.73
N ARG A 463 -1.92 -0.81 7.04
CA ARG A 463 -2.00 -1.14 5.61
C ARG A 463 -3.13 -2.13 5.28
N ILE A 464 -3.56 -2.96 6.24
CA ILE A 464 -4.69 -3.89 6.06
C ILE A 464 -6.04 -3.18 5.87
N LEU A 465 -6.15 -1.92 6.32
CA LEU A 465 -7.35 -1.10 6.22
C LEU A 465 -7.50 -0.43 4.84
N GLY A 466 -6.47 -0.52 3.99
CA GLY A 466 -6.48 0.08 2.66
C GLY A 466 -6.63 1.60 2.74
N SER A 467 -7.76 2.14 2.29
CA SER A 467 -8.04 3.58 2.32
C SER A 467 -8.65 4.07 3.64
N GLN A 468 -8.97 3.18 4.59
CA GLN A 468 -9.60 3.52 5.87
C GLN A 468 -8.58 3.60 7.02
N VAL A 469 -7.38 4.11 6.75
CA VAL A 469 -6.31 4.20 7.75
C VAL A 469 -6.76 4.95 9.00
N PHE A 470 -7.52 6.04 8.84
CA PHE A 470 -8.10 6.82 9.95
C PHE A 470 -8.97 6.00 10.91
N LEU A 471 -9.66 4.95 10.44
CA LEU A 471 -10.40 4.03 11.32
C LEU A 471 -9.45 3.28 12.27
N GLY A 472 -8.22 2.96 11.84
CA GLY A 472 -7.22 2.28 12.66
C GLY A 472 -6.79 3.11 13.86
N TYR A 473 -6.56 4.41 13.64
CA TYR A 473 -6.27 5.41 14.68
C TYR A 473 -7.39 5.43 15.72
N LYS A 474 -8.63 5.64 15.29
CA LYS A 474 -9.79 5.75 16.18
C LYS A 474 -10.16 4.43 16.89
N ILE A 475 -9.88 3.27 16.26
CA ILE A 475 -9.94 1.97 16.95
C ILE A 475 -8.91 1.92 18.08
N GLY A 476 -7.65 2.29 17.79
CA GLY A 476 -6.59 2.33 18.79
C GLY A 476 -6.93 3.27 19.94
N GLN A 477 -7.35 4.50 19.64
CA GLN A 477 -7.78 5.50 20.61
C GLN A 477 -8.89 4.96 21.53
N SER A 478 -9.93 4.34 20.95
CA SER A 478 -11.02 3.76 21.73
C SER A 478 -10.57 2.59 22.60
N ALA A 479 -9.64 1.78 22.12
CA ALA A 479 -9.08 0.68 22.90
C ALA A 479 -8.29 1.22 24.11
N ILE A 480 -7.50 2.28 23.93
CA ILE A 480 -6.80 2.94 25.05
C ILE A 480 -7.78 3.63 26.00
N ALA A 481 -8.84 4.25 25.50
CA ALA A 481 -9.89 4.81 26.37
C ALA A 481 -10.51 3.74 27.27
N TYR A 482 -10.88 2.58 26.70
CA TYR A 482 -11.38 1.44 27.47
C TYR A 482 -10.34 0.88 28.45
N PHE A 483 -9.07 0.81 28.03
CA PHE A 483 -7.96 0.40 28.90
C PHE A 483 -7.89 1.29 30.13
N VAL A 484 -7.90 2.61 29.94
CA VAL A 484 -7.77 3.59 31.02
C VAL A 484 -9.00 3.57 31.93
N GLU A 485 -10.20 3.49 31.37
CA GLU A 485 -11.46 3.40 32.14
C GLU A 485 -11.53 2.13 32.99
N THR A 486 -10.96 1.02 32.51
CA THR A 486 -11.10 -0.31 33.16
C THR A 486 -9.95 -0.59 34.14
N TYR A 487 -8.71 -0.29 33.77
CA TYR A 487 -7.52 -0.71 34.50
C TYR A 487 -6.77 0.45 35.18
N GLY A 488 -7.05 1.70 34.79
CA GLY A 488 -6.38 2.89 35.30
C GLY A 488 -5.40 3.51 34.30
N ARG A 489 -5.21 4.82 34.44
CA ARG A 489 -4.41 5.66 33.53
C ARG A 489 -2.91 5.36 33.62
N ASP A 490 -2.40 5.16 34.84
CA ASP A 490 -0.99 4.85 35.15
C ASP A 490 -0.51 3.54 34.51
N LYS A 491 -1.43 2.59 34.28
CA LYS A 491 -1.12 1.28 33.75
C LYS A 491 -0.62 1.32 32.30
N VAL A 492 -0.96 2.37 31.53
CA VAL A 492 -0.46 2.52 30.15
C VAL A 492 1.07 2.72 30.16
N GLY A 493 1.57 3.60 31.04
CA GLY A 493 3.00 3.80 31.26
C GLY A 493 3.70 2.52 31.71
N GLN A 494 3.10 1.78 32.65
CA GLN A 494 3.64 0.50 33.14
C GLN A 494 3.71 -0.57 32.04
N VAL A 495 2.74 -0.64 31.11
CA VAL A 495 2.82 -1.54 29.94
C VAL A 495 3.99 -1.17 29.04
N MET A 496 4.23 0.12 28.78
CA MET A 496 5.39 0.56 27.99
C MET A 496 6.72 0.25 28.67
N GLN A 497 6.79 0.41 29.99
CA GLN A 497 7.94 -0.01 30.79
C GLN A 497 8.13 -1.53 30.78
N GLU A 498 7.05 -2.31 30.79
CA GLU A 498 7.14 -3.77 30.72
C GLU A 498 7.60 -4.24 29.33
N LEU A 499 7.09 -3.62 28.26
CA LEU A 499 7.61 -3.81 26.90
C LEU A 499 9.10 -3.51 26.82
N ARG A 500 9.61 -2.53 27.57
CA ARG A 500 11.06 -2.28 27.64
C ARG A 500 11.83 -3.48 28.19
N HIS A 501 11.29 -4.20 29.18
CA HIS A 501 11.95 -5.30 29.88
C HIS A 501 11.81 -6.67 29.19
N ILE A 502 10.71 -6.93 28.49
CA ILE A 502 10.47 -8.20 27.80
C ILE A 502 11.39 -8.32 26.57
N ARG A 503 12.14 -9.43 26.47
CA ARG A 503 13.07 -9.67 25.35
C ARG A 503 12.36 -9.86 24.00
N THR A 504 11.20 -10.52 23.99
CA THR A 504 10.38 -10.71 22.77
C THR A 504 9.60 -9.45 22.39
N LYS A 505 9.54 -8.47 23.30
CA LYS A 505 8.73 -7.26 23.20
C LYS A 505 7.23 -7.52 22.97
N ASP A 506 6.74 -8.72 23.28
CA ASP A 506 5.36 -9.09 22.98
C ASP A 506 4.34 -8.29 23.82
N LEU A 507 3.47 -7.54 23.14
CA LEU A 507 2.42 -6.75 23.78
C LEU A 507 1.43 -7.62 24.57
N SER A 508 1.11 -8.81 24.08
CA SER A 508 0.16 -9.70 24.77
C SER A 508 0.72 -10.14 26.13
N GLN A 509 2.02 -10.42 26.19
CA GLN A 509 2.70 -10.74 27.44
C GLN A 509 2.78 -9.53 28.37
N ALA A 510 3.05 -8.33 27.85
CA ALA A 510 3.07 -7.11 28.65
C ALA A 510 1.70 -6.82 29.29
N PHE A 511 0.62 -7.00 28.54
CA PHE A 511 -0.76 -6.90 29.05
C PHE A 511 -0.99 -7.93 30.16
N GLN A 512 -0.62 -9.18 29.93
CA GLN A 512 -0.78 -10.25 30.92
C GLN A 512 -0.02 -9.96 32.22
N ASN A 513 1.17 -9.36 32.14
CA ASN A 513 2.00 -9.04 33.30
C ASN A 513 1.49 -7.82 34.09
N VAL A 514 0.96 -6.79 33.42
CA VAL A 514 0.58 -5.52 34.05
C VAL A 514 -0.89 -5.49 34.48
N ILE A 515 -1.79 -5.96 33.61
CA ILE A 515 -3.25 -5.88 33.84
C ILE A 515 -3.92 -7.25 34.03
N GLY A 516 -3.16 -8.35 33.94
CA GLY A 516 -3.64 -9.70 34.28
C GLY A 516 -4.48 -10.38 33.21
N VAL A 517 -4.67 -9.75 32.04
CA VAL A 517 -5.35 -10.32 30.87
C VAL A 517 -4.47 -10.25 29.63
N ASP A 518 -4.62 -11.20 28.70
CA ASP A 518 -3.92 -11.16 27.42
C ASP A 518 -4.62 -10.24 26.40
N LEU A 519 -3.98 -10.02 25.26
CA LEU A 519 -4.50 -9.11 24.24
C LEU A 519 -5.78 -9.62 23.57
N GLU A 520 -5.99 -10.94 23.50
CA GLU A 520 -7.17 -11.52 22.86
C GLU A 520 -8.42 -11.34 23.74
N GLN A 521 -8.28 -11.58 25.04
CA GLN A 521 -9.33 -11.34 26.02
C GLN A 521 -9.66 -9.84 26.09
N PHE A 522 -8.64 -8.98 26.15
CA PHE A 522 -8.81 -7.53 26.13
C PHE A 522 -9.57 -7.05 24.87
N ASP A 523 -9.17 -7.51 23.68
CA ASP A 523 -9.85 -7.17 22.41
C ASP A 523 -11.33 -7.58 22.43
N LYS A 524 -11.63 -8.77 22.95
CA LYS A 524 -13.01 -9.27 23.03
C LYS A 524 -13.87 -8.40 23.94
N GLU A 525 -13.38 -8.05 25.12
CA GLU A 525 -14.11 -7.22 26.08
C GLU A 525 -14.30 -5.78 25.56
N TRP A 526 -13.25 -5.18 25.00
CA TRP A 526 -13.31 -3.86 24.39
C TRP A 526 -14.34 -3.80 23.24
N ARG A 527 -14.31 -4.76 22.29
CA ARG A 527 -15.27 -4.78 21.17
C ARG A 527 -16.72 -4.89 21.65
N LEU A 528 -16.96 -5.65 22.73
CA LEU A 528 -18.30 -5.72 23.35
C LEU A 528 -18.72 -4.37 23.93
N THR A 529 -17.80 -3.62 24.56
CA THR A 529 -18.06 -2.26 25.05
C THR A 529 -18.43 -1.30 23.90
N VAL A 530 -17.70 -1.36 22.78
CA VAL A 530 -17.99 -0.57 21.58
C VAL A 530 -19.38 -0.89 21.00
N GLN A 531 -19.77 -2.16 20.99
CA GLN A 531 -21.12 -2.57 20.57
C GLN A 531 -22.20 -2.06 21.53
N LYS A 532 -21.99 -2.22 22.85
CA LYS A 532 -22.91 -1.72 23.88
C LYS A 532 -23.09 -0.20 23.83
N LYS A 533 -22.06 0.55 23.44
CA LYS A 533 -22.11 2.01 23.27
C LYS A 533 -22.96 2.41 22.06
N TYR A 534 -22.72 1.80 20.89
CA TYR A 534 -23.26 2.30 19.62
C TYR A 534 -24.53 1.59 19.11
N TRP A 535 -24.71 0.30 19.38
CA TRP A 535 -25.86 -0.45 18.85
C TRP A 535 -27.23 0.06 19.33
N PRO A 536 -27.41 0.52 20.58
CA PRO A 536 -28.69 1.10 21.02
C PRO A 536 -29.12 2.32 20.20
N MET A 537 -28.17 3.04 19.58
CA MET A 537 -28.46 4.23 18.79
C MET A 537 -29.25 3.93 17.51
N ILE A 538 -29.20 2.69 16.99
CA ILE A 538 -29.95 2.25 15.80
C ILE A 538 -31.47 2.43 16.03
N GLY A 539 -31.94 2.33 17.28
CA GLY A 539 -33.36 2.50 17.60
C GLY A 539 -33.85 3.96 17.57
N HIS A 540 -32.95 4.95 17.52
CA HIS A 540 -33.29 6.36 17.73
C HIS A 540 -32.62 7.35 16.76
N LYS A 541 -31.80 6.85 15.83
CA LYS A 541 -31.10 7.65 14.82
C LYS A 541 -31.31 7.07 13.43
N ASP A 542 -31.34 7.96 12.43
CA ASP A 542 -31.60 7.59 11.04
C ASP A 542 -30.31 7.19 10.31
N MET A 543 -30.43 6.30 9.32
CA MET A 543 -29.35 6.05 8.36
C MET A 543 -29.42 7.10 7.25
N PRO A 544 -28.29 7.56 6.66
CA PRO A 544 -28.34 8.48 5.53
C PRO A 544 -29.26 8.01 4.39
N ASP A 545 -29.18 6.72 4.03
CA ASP A 545 -30.04 6.11 3.00
C ASP A 545 -31.55 6.06 3.36
N SER A 546 -31.94 6.20 4.65
CA SER A 546 -33.36 6.16 5.04
C SER A 546 -34.05 7.52 4.87
N ILE A 547 -33.30 8.62 4.93
CA ILE A 547 -33.84 9.98 4.81
C ILE A 547 -33.48 10.66 3.48
N ALA A 548 -32.45 10.17 2.79
CA ALA A 548 -31.91 10.79 1.58
C ALA A 548 -31.55 9.77 0.50
N LYS A 549 -31.55 10.22 -0.76
CA LYS A 549 -31.14 9.41 -1.92
C LYS A 549 -29.65 9.63 -2.20
N ASN A 550 -28.87 8.54 -2.23
CA ASN A 550 -27.47 8.57 -2.68
C ASN A 550 -27.41 8.82 -4.21
N LEU A 551 -26.66 9.85 -4.63
CA LEU A 551 -26.45 10.25 -6.03
C LEU A 551 -25.13 9.76 -6.63
N THR A 552 -24.33 9.04 -5.86
CA THR A 552 -23.01 8.56 -6.27
C THR A 552 -23.03 7.07 -6.61
N GLU A 553 -22.08 6.62 -7.44
CA GLU A 553 -22.02 5.23 -7.88
C GLU A 553 -21.75 4.27 -6.71
N LYS A 554 -22.44 3.13 -6.72
CA LYS A 554 -22.19 2.03 -5.77
C LYS A 554 -20.79 1.44 -5.99
N SER A 555 -19.80 1.99 -5.29
CA SER A 555 -18.43 1.46 -5.25
C SER A 555 -18.11 0.84 -3.90
N ARG A 556 -17.11 -0.06 -3.87
CA ARG A 556 -16.55 -0.62 -2.64
C ARG A 556 -15.84 0.42 -1.77
N TYR A 557 -15.26 1.44 -2.40
CA TYR A 557 -14.63 2.59 -1.76
C TYR A 557 -15.13 3.85 -2.46
N SER A 558 -15.48 4.87 -1.69
CA SER A 558 -15.98 6.13 -2.20
C SER A 558 -15.56 7.28 -1.29
N HIS A 559 -14.97 8.32 -1.86
CA HIS A 559 -14.62 9.58 -1.22
C HIS A 559 -15.05 10.72 -2.14
N ASN A 560 -16.33 11.06 -2.07
CA ASN A 560 -16.96 12.15 -2.79
C ASN A 560 -17.37 13.23 -1.79
N VAL A 561 -16.84 14.44 -1.96
CA VAL A 561 -16.92 15.52 -0.98
C VAL A 561 -17.29 16.85 -1.63
N LYS A 562 -17.66 17.81 -0.78
CA LYS A 562 -17.90 19.22 -1.17
C LYS A 562 -18.91 19.38 -2.32
N PRO A 563 -20.10 18.73 -2.25
CA PRO A 563 -21.08 18.83 -3.32
C PRO A 563 -21.71 20.24 -3.36
N ILE A 564 -21.98 20.74 -4.56
CA ILE A 564 -22.64 22.03 -4.80
C ILE A 564 -23.68 21.91 -5.92
N TRP A 565 -24.74 22.72 -5.85
CA TRP A 565 -25.72 22.85 -6.91
C TRP A 565 -25.27 23.83 -7.99
N SER A 566 -25.68 23.54 -9.22
CA SER A 566 -25.76 24.57 -10.26
C SER A 566 -26.85 25.60 -9.94
N PRO A 567 -26.70 26.87 -10.35
CA PRO A 567 -27.75 27.89 -10.21
C PRO A 567 -29.07 27.52 -10.87
N SER A 568 -29.04 26.71 -11.94
CA SER A 568 -30.20 26.18 -12.65
C SER A 568 -30.89 25.02 -11.92
N GLY A 569 -30.19 24.31 -11.04
CA GLY A 569 -30.72 23.20 -10.25
C GLY A 569 -30.82 21.86 -11.00
N ASP A 570 -30.36 21.77 -12.24
CA ASP A 570 -30.35 20.55 -13.05
C ASP A 570 -29.06 19.73 -12.88
N LEU A 571 -27.97 20.39 -12.49
CA LEU A 571 -26.65 19.79 -12.30
C LEU A 571 -26.14 19.93 -10.86
N ILE A 572 -25.26 19.01 -10.47
CA ILE A 572 -24.42 19.09 -9.28
C ILE A 572 -22.94 18.92 -9.67
N ALA A 573 -22.07 19.53 -8.88
CA ALA A 573 -20.63 19.30 -8.93
C ALA A 573 -20.12 18.81 -7.57
N TYR A 574 -19.17 17.88 -7.58
CA TYR A 574 -18.50 17.42 -6.36
C TYR A 574 -17.06 17.01 -6.66
N ILE A 575 -16.24 16.93 -5.60
CA ILE A 575 -14.85 16.50 -5.70
C ILE A 575 -14.77 15.02 -5.37
N THR A 576 -14.13 14.23 -6.23
CA THR A 576 -13.88 12.80 -6.00
C THR A 576 -12.39 12.54 -5.79
N GLY A 577 -12.04 11.81 -4.72
CA GLY A 577 -10.68 11.36 -4.42
C GLY A 577 -10.39 9.91 -4.82
N ASN A 578 -11.36 9.22 -5.45
CA ASN A 578 -11.36 7.77 -5.64
C ASN A 578 -10.19 7.19 -6.46
N ASP A 579 -9.49 8.03 -7.23
CA ASP A 579 -8.33 7.62 -8.04
C ASP A 579 -6.98 8.22 -7.54
N GLY A 580 -6.97 8.76 -6.32
CA GLY A 580 -5.77 9.28 -5.63
C GLY A 580 -5.41 10.74 -5.95
N PHE A 581 -6.27 11.45 -6.70
CA PHE A 581 -6.22 12.91 -6.88
C PHE A 581 -7.64 13.45 -6.81
N GLY A 582 -7.81 14.64 -6.25
CA GLY A 582 -9.07 15.37 -6.32
C GLY A 582 -9.42 15.71 -7.77
N GLU A 583 -10.58 15.25 -8.23
CA GLU A 583 -11.13 15.58 -9.53
C GLU A 583 -12.56 16.08 -9.38
N ILE A 584 -12.99 16.99 -10.27
CA ILE A 584 -14.34 17.54 -10.21
C ILE A 584 -15.22 16.72 -11.13
N VAL A 585 -16.32 16.20 -10.58
CA VAL A 585 -17.33 15.44 -11.33
C VAL A 585 -18.57 16.30 -11.48
N LEU A 586 -19.07 16.41 -12.72
CA LEU A 586 -20.38 16.96 -13.03
C LEU A 586 -21.38 15.82 -13.18
N ALA A 587 -22.49 15.90 -12.45
CA ALA A 587 -23.54 14.91 -12.49
C ALA A 587 -24.93 15.55 -12.58
N SER A 588 -25.88 14.81 -13.14
CA SER A 588 -27.30 15.14 -13.13
C SER A 588 -27.81 15.18 -11.68
N ALA A 589 -28.49 16.27 -11.31
CA ALA A 589 -29.09 16.39 -9.98
C ALA A 589 -30.27 15.44 -9.75
N LYS A 590 -30.91 14.98 -10.83
CA LYS A 590 -32.11 14.12 -10.77
C LYS A 590 -31.79 12.69 -10.34
N ASP A 591 -30.72 12.13 -10.89
CA ASP A 591 -30.39 10.71 -10.77
C ASP A 591 -28.93 10.42 -10.45
N GLY A 592 -28.07 11.43 -10.40
CA GLY A 592 -26.65 11.26 -10.11
C GLY A 592 -25.84 10.71 -11.30
N SER A 593 -26.44 10.59 -12.49
CA SER A 593 -25.72 10.13 -13.68
C SER A 593 -24.57 11.08 -13.99
N ARG A 594 -23.36 10.51 -14.10
CA ARG A 594 -22.15 11.28 -14.40
C ARG A 594 -22.19 11.77 -15.84
N LEU A 595 -22.09 13.08 -16.00
CA LEU A 595 -22.08 13.72 -17.31
C LEU A 595 -20.64 13.95 -17.78
N GLU A 596 -19.79 14.43 -16.87
CA GLU A 596 -18.42 14.80 -17.21
C GLU A 596 -17.48 14.73 -16.00
N ARG A 597 -16.19 14.55 -16.28
CA ARG A 597 -15.12 14.55 -15.29
C ARG A 597 -14.05 15.56 -15.72
N ILE A 598 -13.94 16.65 -14.95
CA ILE A 598 -12.93 17.68 -15.15
C ILE A 598 -11.64 17.19 -14.46
N SER A 599 -10.79 16.53 -15.25
CA SER A 599 -9.56 15.88 -14.78
C SER A 599 -8.29 16.61 -15.21
N LYS A 600 -7.14 16.24 -14.65
CA LYS A 600 -5.82 16.77 -15.03
C LYS A 600 -5.49 16.55 -16.52
N ASP A 601 -5.96 15.43 -17.08
CA ASP A 601 -5.76 15.06 -18.49
C ASP A 601 -6.54 15.99 -19.43
N PHE A 602 -7.62 16.58 -18.93
CA PHE A 602 -8.47 17.51 -19.66
C PHE A 602 -7.73 18.82 -20.04
N PHE A 603 -6.69 19.20 -19.30
CA PHE A 603 -5.98 20.47 -19.48
C PHE A 603 -4.47 20.34 -19.72
N GLY A 604 -3.94 19.13 -19.88
CA GLY A 604 -2.53 18.93 -20.24
C GLY A 604 -1.54 19.40 -19.17
N SER A 605 -1.77 19.09 -17.89
CA SER A 605 -0.87 19.42 -16.76
C SER A 605 -0.82 20.90 -16.33
N LYS A 606 -1.90 21.68 -16.53
CA LYS A 606 -2.00 23.10 -16.12
C LYS A 606 -2.15 23.34 -14.60
N TYR A 607 -2.47 22.29 -13.84
CA TYR A 607 -2.40 22.27 -12.37
C TYR A 607 -1.90 20.89 -11.92
N GLU A 608 -1.35 20.80 -10.70
CA GLU A 608 -0.74 19.57 -10.17
C GLU A 608 -1.74 18.76 -9.35
N GLU A 609 -2.51 19.42 -8.49
CA GLU A 609 -3.38 18.82 -7.47
C GLU A 609 -4.52 19.77 -7.05
N ILE A 610 -5.70 19.23 -6.76
CA ILE A 610 -6.80 19.92 -6.07
C ILE A 610 -6.77 19.44 -4.62
N ARG A 611 -6.65 20.37 -3.68
CA ARG A 611 -6.48 20.09 -2.24
C ARG A 611 -7.73 19.51 -1.62
N SER A 612 -7.76 18.27 -1.14
CA SER A 612 -9.00 17.68 -0.61
C SER A 612 -9.46 18.25 0.74
N ASP A 613 -8.55 18.81 1.53
CA ASP A 613 -8.76 19.34 2.89
C ASP A 613 -9.31 20.79 2.88
N GLY A 614 -8.87 21.60 1.92
CA GLY A 614 -9.24 23.01 1.74
C GLY A 614 -10.04 23.32 0.48
N SER A 615 -10.22 22.38 -0.45
CA SER A 615 -11.02 22.65 -1.66
C SER A 615 -12.49 22.81 -1.32
N GLY A 616 -13.01 23.99 -1.62
CA GLY A 616 -14.42 24.15 -1.93
C GLY A 616 -14.57 24.30 -3.44
N LEU A 617 -15.78 24.07 -3.92
CA LEU A 617 -16.20 24.47 -5.26
C LEU A 617 -17.10 25.69 -5.12
N ALA A 618 -16.98 26.61 -6.06
CA ALA A 618 -17.92 27.72 -6.22
C ALA A 618 -18.47 27.69 -7.65
N TRP A 619 -19.80 27.66 -7.78
CA TRP A 619 -20.44 27.86 -9.08
C TRP A 619 -20.63 29.35 -9.32
N SER A 620 -20.30 29.83 -10.51
CA SER A 620 -20.57 31.21 -10.88
C SER A 620 -22.08 31.47 -10.90
N PRO A 621 -22.56 32.67 -10.53
CA PRO A 621 -23.98 32.99 -10.55
C PRO A 621 -24.66 32.81 -11.93
N ASP A 622 -23.90 32.94 -13.01
CA ASP A 622 -24.39 32.73 -14.38
C ASP A 622 -24.54 31.26 -14.80
N GLY A 623 -23.96 30.32 -14.05
CA GLY A 623 -24.09 28.89 -14.30
C GLY A 623 -23.03 28.27 -15.23
N ASP A 624 -22.17 29.08 -15.86
CA ASP A 624 -21.26 28.59 -16.90
C ASP A 624 -19.87 28.20 -16.38
N ARG A 625 -19.50 28.62 -15.17
CA ARG A 625 -18.14 28.50 -14.64
C ARG A 625 -18.11 27.88 -13.24
N ILE A 626 -17.03 27.16 -12.97
CA ILE A 626 -16.70 26.64 -11.64
C ILE A 626 -15.33 27.17 -11.24
N ALA A 627 -15.26 27.80 -10.06
CA ALA A 627 -14.02 28.20 -9.43
C ALA A 627 -13.58 27.21 -8.35
N PHE A 628 -12.28 26.97 -8.29
CA PHE A 628 -11.63 26.11 -7.30
C PHE A 628 -10.17 26.51 -7.09
N ILE A 629 -9.63 26.14 -5.92
CA ILE A 629 -8.21 26.32 -5.62
C ILE A 629 -7.44 25.06 -6.02
N ALA A 630 -6.30 25.25 -6.68
CA ALA A 630 -5.42 24.16 -7.07
C ALA A 630 -3.94 24.58 -6.94
N LYS A 631 -3.10 23.60 -6.61
CA LYS A 631 -1.66 23.78 -6.50
C LYS A 631 -0.98 23.65 -7.86
N TYR A 632 -0.02 24.52 -8.15
CA TYR A 632 0.89 24.36 -9.29
C TYR A 632 2.27 24.95 -8.97
N ARG A 633 3.35 24.17 -9.11
CA ARG A 633 4.72 24.61 -8.82
C ARG A 633 4.82 25.29 -7.44
N GLU A 634 4.28 24.61 -6.42
CA GLU A 634 4.34 25.07 -5.02
C GLU A 634 3.65 26.41 -4.72
N SER A 635 2.85 26.94 -5.65
CA SER A 635 1.99 28.11 -5.42
C SER A 635 0.52 27.72 -5.52
N GLU A 636 -0.31 28.41 -4.74
CA GLU A 636 -1.76 28.28 -4.83
C GLU A 636 -2.29 29.10 -6.02
N TYR A 637 -3.24 28.52 -6.74
CA TYR A 637 -3.92 29.19 -7.85
C TYR A 637 -5.43 29.12 -7.68
N LEU A 638 -6.08 30.25 -7.88
CA LEU A 638 -7.51 30.30 -8.15
C LEU A 638 -7.73 30.04 -9.64
N LEU A 639 -8.43 28.96 -9.95
CA LEU A 639 -8.75 28.54 -11.31
C LEU A 639 -10.23 28.71 -11.57
N GLU A 640 -10.58 29.22 -12.75
CA GLU A 640 -11.95 29.31 -13.24
C GLU A 640 -12.08 28.49 -14.53
N VAL A 641 -12.92 27.47 -14.50
CA VAL A 641 -13.17 26.58 -15.65
C VAL A 641 -14.59 26.80 -16.15
N ASN A 642 -14.72 27.03 -17.45
CA ASN A 642 -16.00 27.04 -18.12
C ASN A 642 -16.42 25.62 -18.50
N ILE A 643 -17.56 25.19 -17.99
CA ILE A 643 -18.05 23.81 -18.12
C ILE A 643 -18.69 23.55 -19.49
N ILE A 644 -19.19 24.60 -20.16
CA ILE A 644 -19.78 24.50 -21.50
C ILE A 644 -18.67 24.40 -22.54
N SER A 645 -17.74 25.36 -22.51
CA SER A 645 -16.65 25.45 -23.48
C SER A 645 -15.50 24.47 -23.19
N LYS A 646 -15.50 23.88 -21.99
CA LYS A 646 -14.49 22.90 -21.54
C LYS A 646 -13.09 23.50 -21.50
N ARG A 647 -12.98 24.77 -21.12
CA ARG A 647 -11.72 25.53 -21.13
C ARG A 647 -11.45 26.17 -19.77
N LEU A 648 -10.18 26.19 -19.41
CA LEU A 648 -9.69 27.04 -18.33
C LEU A 648 -9.71 28.48 -18.82
N GLU A 649 -10.54 29.32 -18.21
CA GLU A 649 -10.71 30.73 -18.59
C GLU A 649 -9.80 31.65 -17.79
N ARG A 650 -9.66 31.39 -16.48
CA ARG A 650 -8.75 32.16 -15.61
C ARG A 650 -7.83 31.28 -14.80
N ARG A 651 -6.65 31.84 -14.52
CA ARG A 651 -5.63 31.27 -13.67
C ARG A 651 -4.89 32.39 -12.95
N ILE A 652 -5.28 32.63 -11.71
CA ILE A 652 -4.74 33.72 -10.88
C ILE A 652 -3.81 33.11 -9.84
N LYS A 653 -2.56 33.59 -9.78
CA LYS A 653 -1.59 33.15 -8.78
C LYS A 653 -1.93 33.84 -7.45
N LEU A 654 -2.03 33.06 -6.37
CA LEU A 654 -2.19 33.55 -5.02
C LEU A 654 -0.84 33.50 -4.29
N ASP A 655 -0.37 34.64 -3.79
CA ASP A 655 0.87 34.73 -3.02
C ASP A 655 0.57 34.51 -1.52
N LEU A 656 0.10 33.30 -1.21
CA LEU A 656 -0.41 32.87 0.09
C LEU A 656 0.11 31.46 0.41
N ASP A 657 0.16 31.10 1.70
CA ASP A 657 0.74 29.83 2.15
C ASP A 657 -0.18 28.63 1.85
N ALA A 658 -1.49 28.85 2.00
CA ALA A 658 -2.56 27.93 1.64
C ALA A 658 -3.83 28.73 1.33
N ALA A 659 -4.69 28.24 0.44
CA ALA A 659 -5.99 28.86 0.17
C ALA A 659 -7.08 27.81 -0.07
N GLY A 660 -8.33 28.16 0.20
CA GLY A 660 -9.44 27.22 0.11
C GLY A 660 -10.82 27.85 0.15
N SER A 661 -11.84 27.01 -0.05
CA SER A 661 -13.25 27.38 0.07
C SER A 661 -13.69 28.67 -0.67
N PRO A 662 -13.53 28.76 -2.00
CA PRO A 662 -14.00 29.93 -2.74
C PRO A 662 -15.54 30.08 -2.66
N SER A 663 -16.02 31.32 -2.73
CA SER A 663 -17.43 31.71 -2.83
C SER A 663 -17.56 32.97 -3.68
N TYR A 664 -18.37 32.92 -4.74
CA TYR A 664 -18.69 34.11 -5.53
C TYR A 664 -19.57 35.09 -4.77
N ASP A 665 -19.43 36.37 -5.07
CA ASP A 665 -20.45 37.38 -4.78
C ASP A 665 -21.66 37.24 -5.74
N GLY A 666 -22.74 37.96 -5.45
CA GLY A 666 -23.96 37.90 -6.27
C GLY A 666 -23.79 38.33 -7.73
N SER A 667 -22.76 39.14 -8.03
CA SER A 667 -22.45 39.61 -9.38
C SER A 667 -21.59 38.62 -10.18
N GLY A 668 -20.80 37.79 -9.51
CA GLY A 668 -19.81 36.92 -10.14
C GLY A 668 -18.49 37.62 -10.46
N GLU A 669 -18.29 38.87 -10.02
CA GLU A 669 -17.06 39.65 -10.27
C GLU A 669 -16.00 39.48 -9.17
N ARG A 670 -16.44 39.09 -7.95
CA ARG A 670 -15.55 38.90 -6.80
C ARG A 670 -15.71 37.50 -6.21
N ILE A 671 -14.61 37.01 -5.62
CA ILE A 671 -14.60 35.74 -4.89
C ILE A 671 -14.04 36.00 -3.49
N ALA A 672 -14.78 35.57 -2.47
CA ALA A 672 -14.26 35.39 -1.12
C ALA A 672 -13.66 33.99 -0.96
N PHE A 673 -12.58 33.86 -0.21
CA PHE A 673 -11.96 32.58 0.11
C PHE A 673 -11.18 32.68 1.42
N SER A 674 -10.91 31.55 2.07
CA SER A 674 -10.06 31.48 3.26
C SER A 674 -8.62 31.20 2.86
N ALA A 675 -7.65 31.81 3.53
CA ALA A 675 -6.24 31.55 3.27
C ALA A 675 -5.36 31.68 4.51
N LEU A 676 -4.34 30.83 4.56
CA LEU A 676 -3.26 30.90 5.53
C LEU A 676 -2.23 31.92 5.06
N SER A 677 -1.90 32.88 5.92
CA SER A 677 -0.84 33.86 5.67
C SER A 677 -0.14 34.23 6.97
N GLY A 678 1.14 33.83 7.09
CA GLY A 678 1.96 34.17 8.26
C GLY A 678 1.47 33.52 9.55
N GLY A 679 1.06 32.25 9.47
CA GLY A 679 0.64 31.49 10.64
C GLY A 679 -0.76 31.80 11.18
N GLN A 680 -1.64 32.37 10.36
CA GLN A 680 -3.04 32.67 10.70
C GLN A 680 -3.93 32.45 9.47
N THR A 681 -5.09 31.81 9.65
CA THR A 681 -6.10 31.70 8.58
C THR A 681 -7.07 32.86 8.64
N ASP A 682 -7.20 33.61 7.54
CA ASP A 682 -8.13 34.73 7.41
C ASP A 682 -8.95 34.66 6.11
N LEU A 683 -9.98 35.49 6.03
CA LEU A 683 -10.76 35.69 4.82
C LEU A 683 -10.12 36.73 3.90
N PHE A 684 -10.12 36.42 2.60
CA PHE A 684 -9.66 37.29 1.54
C PHE A 684 -10.73 37.43 0.47
N ILE A 685 -10.76 38.60 -0.17
CA ILE A 685 -11.60 38.89 -1.33
C ILE A 685 -10.67 39.20 -2.50
N ILE A 686 -10.92 38.59 -3.65
CA ILE A 686 -10.25 38.93 -4.90
C ILE A 686 -11.24 39.44 -5.95
N ASN A 687 -10.88 40.54 -6.60
CA ASN A 687 -11.58 41.01 -7.80
C ASN A 687 -11.03 40.27 -9.03
N LEU A 688 -11.90 39.61 -9.79
CA LEU A 688 -11.47 38.75 -10.91
C LEU A 688 -10.98 39.55 -12.13
N ALA A 689 -11.40 40.81 -12.28
CA ALA A 689 -11.01 41.66 -13.40
C ALA A 689 -9.67 42.37 -13.14
N THR A 690 -9.46 42.87 -11.92
CA THR A 690 -8.23 43.60 -11.56
C THR A 690 -7.16 42.74 -10.90
N GLU A 691 -7.50 41.52 -10.47
CA GLU A 691 -6.67 40.65 -9.62
C GLU A 691 -6.28 41.30 -8.28
N GLU A 692 -6.99 42.35 -7.86
CA GLU A 692 -6.77 43.01 -6.57
C GLU A 692 -7.22 42.09 -5.43
N LEU A 693 -6.31 41.86 -4.49
CA LEU A 693 -6.50 41.00 -3.32
C LEU A 693 -6.62 41.84 -2.04
N ILE A 694 -7.72 41.66 -1.31
CA ILE A 694 -8.02 42.38 -0.06
C ILE A 694 -8.14 41.37 1.07
N ARG A 695 -7.37 41.56 2.14
CA ARG A 695 -7.54 40.83 3.41
C ARG A 695 -8.71 41.43 4.19
N LEU A 696 -9.72 40.61 4.46
CA LEU A 696 -10.98 41.02 5.10
C LEU A 696 -10.91 40.87 6.62
N THR A 697 -10.41 39.73 7.12
CA THR A 697 -10.18 39.48 8.55
C THR A 697 -8.68 39.49 8.88
N ASN A 698 -8.34 39.88 10.12
CA ASN A 698 -6.96 39.93 10.62
C ASN A 698 -6.98 40.04 12.15
N ASP A 699 -7.50 39.02 12.82
CA ASP A 699 -7.48 38.94 14.28
C ASP A 699 -6.61 37.76 14.76
N SER A 700 -6.92 37.14 15.89
CA SER A 700 -6.20 35.98 16.43
C SER A 700 -7.00 34.68 16.30
N PHE A 701 -8.12 34.71 15.58
CA PHE A 701 -9.00 33.57 15.36
C PHE A 701 -8.82 33.07 13.92
N ASP A 702 -8.85 31.74 13.76
CA ASP A 702 -8.75 31.12 12.45
C ASP A 702 -10.12 31.13 11.75
N ASP A 703 -10.20 31.79 10.60
CA ASP A 703 -11.44 32.03 9.86
C ASP A 703 -11.51 31.23 8.55
N GLY A 704 -12.58 30.42 8.38
CA GLY A 704 -12.72 29.48 7.28
C GLY A 704 -14.14 29.35 6.71
N ASN A 705 -14.23 28.66 5.57
CA ASN A 705 -15.48 28.32 4.87
C ASN A 705 -16.44 29.52 4.63
N PRO A 706 -16.00 30.57 3.90
CA PRO A 706 -16.87 31.69 3.61
C PRO A 706 -18.02 31.30 2.67
N SER A 707 -19.17 31.90 2.89
CA SER A 707 -20.31 31.93 1.98
C SER A 707 -20.78 33.36 1.84
N TRP A 708 -20.68 33.90 0.64
CA TRP A 708 -21.18 35.24 0.32
C TRP A 708 -22.71 35.22 0.25
N HIS A 709 -23.35 36.27 0.77
CA HIS A 709 -24.78 36.48 0.62
C HIS A 709 -25.15 36.71 -0.86
N PRO A 710 -26.26 36.15 -1.37
CA PRO A 710 -26.60 36.22 -2.80
C PRO A 710 -26.84 37.64 -3.32
N THR A 711 -27.23 38.60 -2.46
CA THR A 711 -27.60 39.97 -2.87
C THR A 711 -27.03 41.11 -2.01
N LYS A 712 -26.32 40.82 -0.92
CA LYS A 712 -25.83 41.83 0.04
C LYS A 712 -24.32 41.71 0.16
N GLU A 713 -23.67 42.77 0.62
CA GLU A 713 -22.24 42.81 0.95
C GLU A 713 -21.97 42.16 2.32
N GLU A 714 -22.49 40.95 2.52
CA GLU A 714 -22.34 40.17 3.76
C GLU A 714 -21.73 38.80 3.46
N ILE A 715 -20.83 38.32 4.33
CA ILE A 715 -20.23 36.99 4.25
C ILE A 715 -20.48 36.26 5.56
N ALA A 716 -21.02 35.04 5.47
CA ALA A 716 -21.10 34.12 6.59
C ALA A 716 -19.90 33.18 6.58
N TYR A 717 -19.29 32.91 7.73
CA TYR A 717 -18.10 32.07 7.84
C TYR A 717 -18.01 31.38 9.20
N ALA A 718 -17.14 30.38 9.30
CA ALA A 718 -16.81 29.69 10.54
C ALA A 718 -15.51 30.25 11.12
N SER A 719 -15.49 30.59 12.40
CA SER A 719 -14.32 31.16 13.10
C SER A 719 -14.00 30.32 14.33
N GLU A 720 -12.75 29.91 14.49
CA GLU A 720 -12.32 29.08 15.62
C GLU A 720 -12.11 29.92 16.88
N ARG A 721 -12.97 29.72 17.89
CA ARG A 721 -12.98 30.52 19.13
C ARG A 721 -13.19 29.63 20.34
N GLY A 722 -12.27 29.70 21.31
CA GLY A 722 -12.33 28.85 22.49
C GLY A 722 -12.26 27.35 22.15
N GLY A 723 -11.56 27.00 21.07
CA GLY A 723 -11.42 25.62 20.58
C GLY A 723 -12.62 25.04 19.86
N LYS A 724 -13.62 25.86 19.51
CA LYS A 724 -14.78 25.43 18.71
C LYS A 724 -15.02 26.39 17.56
N TYR A 725 -15.51 25.88 16.43
CA TYR A 725 -15.95 26.73 15.32
C TYR A 725 -17.31 27.36 15.61
N LYS A 726 -17.37 28.69 15.50
CA LYS A 726 -18.58 29.50 15.70
C LYS A 726 -18.95 30.19 14.39
N LEU A 727 -20.25 30.37 14.14
CA LEU A 727 -20.73 31.06 12.93
C LEU A 727 -20.74 32.58 13.12
N ILE A 728 -20.21 33.28 12.13
CA ILE A 728 -20.11 34.74 12.13
C ILE A 728 -20.59 35.28 10.80
N ILE A 729 -21.26 36.43 10.83
CA ILE A 729 -21.56 37.25 9.65
C ILE A 729 -20.77 38.54 9.74
N ILE A 730 -20.03 38.86 8.67
CA ILE A 730 -19.30 40.11 8.50
C ILE A 730 -19.89 40.92 7.34
N ASP A 731 -20.08 42.22 7.55
CA ASP A 731 -20.34 43.18 6.47
C ASP A 731 -19.02 43.59 5.81
N VAL A 732 -18.93 43.44 4.49
CA VAL A 732 -17.70 43.64 3.72
C VAL A 732 -17.25 45.10 3.71
N ASN A 733 -18.18 46.05 3.77
CA ASN A 733 -17.87 47.47 3.66
C ASN A 733 -17.50 48.07 5.02
N SER A 734 -18.32 47.83 6.05
CA SER A 734 -18.09 48.36 7.40
C SER A 734 -17.08 47.55 8.20
N ARG A 735 -16.81 46.29 7.80
CA ARG A 735 -16.01 45.30 8.53
C ARG A 735 -16.53 44.99 9.93
N THR A 736 -17.82 45.19 10.17
CA THR A 736 -18.46 44.84 11.45
C THR A 736 -18.92 43.40 11.43
N SER A 737 -18.52 42.64 12.45
CA SER A 737 -18.85 41.22 12.61
C SER A 737 -19.83 40.99 13.76
N ARG A 738 -20.76 40.04 13.57
CA ARG A 738 -21.68 39.56 14.60
C ARG A 738 -21.71 38.03 14.63
N GLN A 739 -21.65 37.48 15.83
CA GLN A 739 -21.74 36.03 16.03
C GLN A 739 -23.20 35.57 16.04
N LEU A 740 -23.47 34.43 15.42
CA LEU A 740 -24.78 33.77 15.47
C LEU A 740 -24.84 32.75 16.62
N PRO A 741 -26.00 32.57 17.25
CA PRO A 741 -26.17 31.54 18.27
C PRO A 741 -26.17 30.15 17.63
N HIS A 742 -25.51 29.21 18.32
CA HIS A 742 -25.36 27.82 17.86
C HIS A 742 -25.09 26.86 19.04
N GLY A 743 -25.17 27.34 20.29
CA GLY A 743 -24.88 26.57 21.50
C GLY A 743 -23.40 26.26 21.72
N GLU A 744 -23.15 25.25 22.55
CA GLU A 744 -21.83 24.71 22.88
C GLU A 744 -21.26 23.76 21.81
N HIS A 745 -21.74 23.85 20.58
CA HIS A 745 -21.39 22.93 19.48
C HIS A 745 -20.38 23.55 18.52
N ASN A 746 -19.66 22.71 17.78
CA ASN A 746 -18.95 23.14 16.59
C ASN A 746 -19.95 23.40 15.47
N ALA A 747 -19.82 24.53 14.78
CA ALA A 747 -20.65 24.87 13.62
C ALA A 747 -19.76 25.23 12.43
N VAL A 748 -19.87 24.47 11.35
CA VAL A 748 -18.96 24.52 10.19
C VAL A 748 -19.70 24.52 8.86
N GLY A 749 -19.00 24.99 7.81
CA GLY A 749 -19.48 24.98 6.44
C GLY A 749 -20.81 25.73 6.20
N PRO A 750 -20.96 26.99 6.67
CA PRO A 750 -22.19 27.74 6.45
C PRO A 750 -22.42 28.00 4.96
N ARG A 751 -23.69 27.93 4.54
CA ARG A 751 -24.15 28.28 3.20
C ARG A 751 -25.43 29.10 3.29
N TRP A 752 -25.45 30.24 2.59
CA TRP A 752 -26.67 31.02 2.44
C TRP A 752 -27.72 30.25 1.64
N ALA A 753 -28.96 30.29 2.10
CA ALA A 753 -30.08 29.89 1.26
C ALA A 753 -30.20 30.85 0.05
N PRO A 754 -30.75 30.40 -1.09
CA PRO A 754 -30.88 31.22 -2.30
C PRO A 754 -31.57 32.58 -2.08
N GLY A 755 -32.48 32.68 -1.11
CA GLY A 755 -33.18 33.92 -0.75
C GLY A 755 -32.45 34.81 0.27
N GLY A 756 -31.36 34.35 0.88
CA GLY A 756 -30.56 35.13 1.84
C GLY A 756 -31.17 35.32 3.23
N GLU A 757 -32.31 34.69 3.55
CA GLU A 757 -32.97 34.87 4.85
C GLU A 757 -32.40 33.98 5.96
N GLU A 758 -31.82 32.84 5.60
CA GLU A 758 -31.32 31.80 6.51
C GLU A 758 -30.00 31.19 6.03
N LEU A 759 -29.30 30.57 6.97
CA LEU A 759 -28.07 29.81 6.74
C LEU A 759 -28.32 28.33 7.00
N LEU A 760 -27.77 27.48 6.13
CA LEU A 760 -27.65 26.04 6.30
C LEU A 760 -26.22 25.70 6.67
N PHE A 761 -26.01 24.84 7.66
CA PHE A 761 -24.68 24.50 8.15
C PHE A 761 -24.67 23.11 8.79
N CYS A 762 -23.49 22.62 9.15
CA CYS A 762 -23.32 21.39 9.93
C CYS A 762 -22.93 21.73 11.36
N ALA A 763 -23.55 21.06 12.35
CA ALA A 763 -23.12 21.16 13.74
C ALA A 763 -23.06 19.81 14.44
N ASP A 764 -22.10 19.62 15.36
CA ASP A 764 -21.81 18.35 16.04
C ASP A 764 -22.78 17.96 17.17
N ILE A 765 -24.07 18.27 16.97
CA ILE A 765 -25.12 18.14 17.97
C ILE A 765 -25.41 16.66 18.26
N GLY A 766 -25.03 16.19 19.45
CA GLY A 766 -25.15 14.77 19.81
C GLY A 766 -23.99 13.90 19.30
N GLY A 767 -22.80 14.50 19.15
CA GLY A 767 -21.52 13.81 18.92
C GLY A 767 -21.23 13.43 17.47
N VAL A 768 -22.04 13.90 16.52
CA VAL A 768 -21.82 13.77 15.06
C VAL A 768 -22.37 15.02 14.38
N TYR A 769 -21.85 15.36 13.20
CA TYR A 769 -22.34 16.50 12.43
C TYR A 769 -23.72 16.24 11.83
N ASP A 770 -24.69 17.05 12.21
CA ASP A 770 -26.04 17.07 11.65
C ASP A 770 -26.31 18.38 10.90
N LEU A 771 -27.26 18.34 9.96
CA LEU A 771 -27.71 19.50 9.22
C LEU A 771 -28.56 20.40 10.11
N CYS A 772 -28.22 21.69 10.14
CA CYS A 772 -28.91 22.69 10.94
C CYS A 772 -29.18 23.94 10.12
N THR A 773 -30.24 24.66 10.46
CA THR A 773 -30.55 25.99 9.91
C THR A 773 -30.68 27.03 11.02
N VAL A 774 -30.35 28.27 10.69
CA VAL A 774 -30.56 29.44 11.56
C VAL A 774 -30.92 30.64 10.70
N ARG A 775 -31.83 31.48 11.18
CA ARG A 775 -32.16 32.74 10.48
C ARG A 775 -30.99 33.70 10.56
N SER A 776 -30.91 34.61 9.58
CA SER A 776 -29.85 35.63 9.53
C SER A 776 -29.80 36.51 10.78
N ASP A 777 -30.89 36.68 11.53
CA ASP A 777 -30.95 37.42 12.80
C ASP A 777 -30.52 36.61 14.03
N GLY A 778 -30.19 35.32 13.85
CA GLY A 778 -29.81 34.40 14.93
C GLY A 778 -31.00 33.66 15.54
N THR A 779 -32.23 33.88 15.09
CA THR A 779 -33.39 33.17 15.63
C THR A 779 -33.66 31.84 14.91
N ASP A 780 -34.54 31.02 15.50
CA ASP A 780 -35.07 29.79 14.90
C ASP A 780 -34.01 28.72 14.55
N LEU A 781 -33.02 28.55 15.43
CA LEU A 781 -32.03 27.48 15.31
C LEU A 781 -32.74 26.12 15.31
N THR A 782 -32.63 25.41 14.19
CA THR A 782 -33.38 24.19 13.92
C THR A 782 -32.46 23.09 13.42
N ARG A 783 -32.54 21.91 14.04
CA ARG A 783 -31.89 20.67 13.60
C ARG A 783 -32.75 19.96 12.56
N LEU A 784 -32.21 19.75 11.37
CA LEU A 784 -32.90 19.12 10.24
C LEU A 784 -32.70 17.61 10.18
N THR A 785 -31.57 17.09 10.68
CA THR A 785 -31.25 15.65 10.67
C THR A 785 -30.87 15.14 12.05
N ASN A 786 -31.09 13.84 12.27
CA ASN A 786 -30.58 13.12 13.44
C ASN A 786 -29.99 11.78 12.98
N ILE A 787 -28.95 11.87 12.16
CA ILE A 787 -28.36 10.67 11.56
C ILE A 787 -27.42 9.97 12.52
N ILE A 788 -27.21 8.68 12.25
CA ILE A 788 -26.32 7.82 13.03
C ILE A 788 -24.86 8.17 12.78
N THR A 789 -24.51 8.52 11.54
CA THR A 789 -23.19 8.99 11.13
C THR A 789 -23.17 10.52 11.04
N GLY A 790 -22.35 11.12 10.16
CA GLY A 790 -22.21 12.58 10.02
C GLY A 790 -22.52 13.08 8.59
N CYS A 791 -23.04 14.30 8.54
CA CYS A 791 -23.37 15.09 7.35
C CYS A 791 -22.35 16.21 7.17
N PHE A 792 -22.00 16.53 5.93
CA PHE A 792 -20.95 17.50 5.60
C PHE A 792 -21.32 18.34 4.38
N ASN A 793 -20.91 19.61 4.40
CA ASN A 793 -20.96 20.55 3.27
C ASN A 793 -22.33 20.61 2.58
N PRO A 794 -23.37 21.06 3.30
CA PRO A 794 -24.73 21.05 2.79
C PRO A 794 -25.01 22.25 1.87
N SER A 795 -25.96 22.11 0.96
CA SER A 795 -26.44 23.19 0.08
C SER A 795 -27.91 22.98 -0.27
N PHE A 796 -28.69 24.05 -0.23
CA PHE A 796 -30.05 24.05 -0.78
C PHE A 796 -30.02 24.00 -2.31
N SER A 797 -31.04 23.35 -2.89
CA SER A 797 -31.38 23.54 -4.30
C SER A 797 -31.88 24.97 -4.54
N PRO A 798 -31.75 25.51 -5.77
CA PRO A 798 -32.24 26.86 -6.09
C PRO A 798 -33.73 27.09 -5.78
N ASP A 799 -34.55 26.04 -5.90
CA ASP A 799 -35.99 26.06 -5.59
C ASP A 799 -36.33 25.83 -4.11
N ARG A 800 -35.31 25.61 -3.25
CA ARG A 800 -35.43 25.27 -1.82
C ARG A 800 -36.26 24.02 -1.50
N LYS A 801 -36.47 23.11 -2.45
CA LYS A 801 -37.19 21.85 -2.21
C LYS A 801 -36.28 20.71 -1.77
N HIS A 802 -34.99 20.81 -2.06
CA HIS A 802 -34.02 19.75 -1.79
C HIS A 802 -32.79 20.29 -1.07
N ILE A 803 -32.14 19.41 -0.30
CA ILE A 803 -30.86 19.64 0.34
C ILE A 803 -29.86 18.61 -0.17
N LEU A 804 -28.73 19.07 -0.69
CA LEU A 804 -27.60 18.26 -1.12
C LEU A 804 -26.53 18.30 -0.04
N PHE A 805 -25.95 17.17 0.31
CA PHE A 805 -24.93 17.07 1.34
C PHE A 805 -24.06 15.83 1.13
N GLY A 806 -22.85 15.85 1.68
CA GLY A 806 -22.04 14.64 1.82
C GLY A 806 -22.45 13.89 3.09
N ALA A 807 -22.50 12.56 3.06
CA ALA A 807 -22.70 11.75 4.24
C ALA A 807 -21.70 10.59 4.30
N TYR A 808 -21.34 10.18 5.50
CA TYR A 808 -20.49 9.02 5.73
C TYR A 808 -21.34 7.78 6.02
N GLN A 809 -21.11 6.66 5.33
CA GLN A 809 -21.81 5.40 5.61
C GLN A 809 -20.99 4.19 5.10
N SER A 810 -20.85 3.17 5.95
CA SER A 810 -20.15 1.92 5.65
C SER A 810 -18.74 2.12 5.09
N GLY A 811 -17.99 3.02 5.71
CA GLY A 811 -16.60 3.31 5.33
C GLY A 811 -16.44 4.12 4.04
N LYS A 812 -17.48 4.86 3.63
CA LYS A 812 -17.53 5.65 2.39
C LYS A 812 -18.10 7.02 2.68
N GLN A 813 -17.61 8.02 1.94
CA GLN A 813 -18.19 9.34 1.90
C GLN A 813 -18.80 9.58 0.52
N ASP A 814 -20.12 9.78 0.50
CA ASP A 814 -20.94 9.84 -0.70
C ASP A 814 -21.84 11.07 -0.69
N VAL A 815 -22.39 11.42 -1.86
CA VAL A 815 -23.24 12.59 -2.03
C VAL A 815 -24.71 12.19 -2.01
N TYR A 816 -25.49 12.87 -1.17
CA TYR A 816 -26.89 12.58 -0.88
C TYR A 816 -27.77 13.78 -1.19
N VAL A 817 -29.01 13.51 -1.62
CA VAL A 817 -30.07 14.51 -1.77
C VAL A 817 -31.30 14.13 -0.93
N MET A 818 -31.77 15.07 -0.11
CA MET A 818 -32.94 14.95 0.75
C MET A 818 -34.00 15.96 0.33
N GLU A 819 -35.28 15.58 0.40
CA GLU A 819 -36.41 16.52 0.27
C GLU A 819 -36.56 17.31 1.58
N VAL A 820 -36.71 18.63 1.50
CA VAL A 820 -36.82 19.50 2.71
C VAL A 820 -38.00 19.08 3.61
N GLU A 821 -39.08 18.58 3.02
CA GLU A 821 -40.27 18.09 3.76
C GLU A 821 -39.98 16.88 4.66
N LYS A 822 -38.89 16.13 4.41
CA LYS A 822 -38.46 14.99 5.24
C LYS A 822 -37.57 15.41 6.42
N ALA A 823 -37.19 16.68 6.50
CA ALA A 823 -36.37 17.18 7.61
C ALA A 823 -37.12 17.05 8.95
N ARG A 824 -36.38 16.72 10.01
CA ARG A 824 -36.91 16.56 11.37
C ARG A 824 -37.49 17.85 11.94
N ASN A 825 -36.91 19.00 11.55
CA ASN A 825 -37.31 20.34 12.00
C ASN A 825 -37.41 20.46 13.54
N GLU A 826 -36.44 19.90 14.25
CA GLU A 826 -36.36 19.95 15.71
C GLU A 826 -35.77 21.31 16.14
N LYS A 827 -36.56 22.13 16.82
CA LYS A 827 -36.08 23.42 17.35
C LYS A 827 -35.10 23.20 18.50
N ILE A 828 -33.98 23.90 18.46
CA ILE A 828 -32.97 23.87 19.52
C ILE A 828 -33.17 25.10 20.39
N GLU A 829 -33.39 24.87 21.69
CA GLU A 829 -33.44 25.97 22.66
C GLU A 829 -32.05 26.57 22.84
N ILE A 830 -31.96 27.86 22.58
CA ILE A 830 -30.75 28.67 22.81
C ILE A 830 -30.92 29.35 24.16
N SER A 831 -29.87 29.30 24.99
CA SER A 831 -29.86 30.04 26.26
C SER A 831 -30.11 31.54 26.02
N PRO A 832 -30.92 32.24 26.84
CA PRO A 832 -31.14 33.68 26.69
C PRO A 832 -29.86 34.52 26.63
N SER A 833 -28.77 34.05 27.25
CA SER A 833 -27.44 34.69 27.20
C SER A 833 -26.76 34.63 25.83
N GLU A 834 -27.18 33.73 24.95
CA GLU A 834 -26.61 33.53 23.60
C GLU A 834 -27.45 34.17 22.49
N LEU A 835 -28.70 34.57 22.78
CA LEU A 835 -29.61 35.20 21.81
C LEU A 835 -29.21 36.65 21.47
N GLU A 836 -28.41 37.30 22.32
CA GLU A 836 -27.86 38.62 21.98
C GLU A 836 -26.66 38.44 21.03
N PRO A 837 -26.73 38.93 19.78
CA PRO A 837 -25.59 38.87 18.88
C PRO A 837 -24.43 39.65 19.49
N VAL A 838 -23.41 38.92 19.94
CA VAL A 838 -22.21 39.53 20.51
C VAL A 838 -21.47 40.22 19.37
N VAL A 839 -21.31 41.54 19.50
CA VAL A 839 -20.40 42.30 18.63
C VAL A 839 -19.00 41.80 18.91
N VAL A 840 -18.42 41.18 17.90
CA VAL A 840 -17.07 40.62 17.98
C VAL A 840 -16.08 41.77 17.89
N GLN A 841 -15.30 41.98 18.94
CA GLN A 841 -14.10 42.82 18.86
C GLN A 841 -12.89 41.97 18.46
N PRO A 842 -11.94 42.51 17.68
CA PRO A 842 -10.68 41.84 17.39
C PRO A 842 -9.94 41.56 18.70
N ALA A 843 -9.52 40.31 18.91
CA ALA A 843 -8.71 39.96 20.07
C ALA A 843 -7.28 40.53 19.92
N GLU A 844 -6.75 41.13 20.98
CA GLU A 844 -5.40 41.70 20.99
C GLU A 844 -4.32 40.61 21.07
N ARG A 845 -3.26 40.76 20.27
CA ARG A 845 -2.12 39.82 20.23
C ARG A 845 -1.17 40.04 21.42
N LYS A 846 -1.00 39.03 22.27
CA LYS A 846 0.03 39.03 23.32
C LYS A 846 1.35 38.50 22.76
N GLN A 847 2.37 39.35 22.70
CA GLN A 847 3.73 38.96 22.32
C GLN A 847 4.60 38.74 23.56
N ARG A 848 5.13 37.52 23.73
CA ARG A 848 6.23 37.26 24.68
C ARG A 848 7.58 37.48 24.01
N ARG A 849 8.62 37.63 24.83
CA ARG A 849 10.00 37.80 24.36
C ARG A 849 10.57 36.46 23.91
N ILE A 850 10.99 36.38 22.65
CA ILE A 850 11.52 35.17 22.04
C ILE A 850 13.04 35.26 21.92
N GLY A 851 13.70 34.11 22.03
CA GLY A 851 15.15 34.00 21.89
C GLY A 851 15.54 33.77 20.43
N HIS A 852 16.46 34.57 19.89
CA HIS A 852 16.89 34.51 18.49
C HIS A 852 18.31 33.92 18.35
N ARG A 853 18.56 32.73 18.91
CA ARG A 853 19.88 32.10 18.79
C ARG A 853 20.01 31.44 17.41
N LYS A 854 21.03 31.80 16.62
CA LYS A 854 21.27 31.15 15.32
C LYS A 854 21.58 29.66 15.49
N TYR A 855 20.95 28.81 14.66
CA TYR A 855 21.30 27.39 14.57
C TYR A 855 22.68 27.22 13.93
N GLY A 856 23.45 26.27 14.46
CA GLY A 856 24.73 25.85 13.89
C GLY A 856 24.68 24.36 13.52
N THR A 857 25.15 24.02 12.32
CA THR A 857 25.14 22.66 11.79
C THR A 857 25.88 21.69 12.72
N LYS A 858 25.15 20.72 13.28
CA LYS A 858 25.70 19.64 14.09
C LYS A 858 25.28 18.30 13.51
N ILE A 859 26.24 17.52 13.01
CA ILE A 859 25.99 16.19 12.47
C ILE A 859 25.87 15.19 13.63
N GLY A 860 24.77 14.44 13.65
CA GLY A 860 24.53 13.31 14.54
C GLY A 860 24.25 12.04 13.75
N LEU A 861 24.54 10.88 14.34
CA LEU A 861 24.22 9.58 13.75
C LEU A 861 22.70 9.41 13.68
N ASP A 862 22.18 9.07 12.50
CA ASP A 862 20.77 8.74 12.29
C ASP A 862 20.59 7.24 12.50
N ALA A 863 21.22 6.40 11.69
CA ALA A 863 20.97 4.97 11.70
C ALA A 863 22.20 4.15 11.29
N ILE A 864 22.21 2.89 11.75
CA ILE A 864 23.09 1.82 11.26
C ILE A 864 22.20 0.63 10.94
N PHE A 865 22.26 0.14 9.70
CA PHE A 865 21.52 -1.06 9.33
C PHE A 865 22.36 -1.94 8.42
N THR A 866 21.97 -3.20 8.29
CA THR A 866 22.68 -4.19 7.49
C THR A 866 21.68 -5.01 6.68
N ASN A 867 21.91 -5.09 5.37
CA ASN A 867 21.08 -5.80 4.42
C ASN A 867 21.84 -6.97 3.80
N PHE A 868 21.11 -8.01 3.38
CA PHE A 868 21.65 -9.15 2.66
C PHE A 868 20.88 -9.35 1.36
N SER A 869 21.58 -9.68 0.27
CA SER A 869 20.96 -9.96 -1.03
C SER A 869 21.67 -11.09 -1.76
N LEU A 870 20.94 -11.82 -2.61
CA LEU A 870 21.50 -12.81 -3.52
C LEU A 870 21.27 -12.31 -4.95
N GLY A 871 22.36 -11.99 -5.64
CA GLY A 871 22.27 -11.45 -7.00
C GLY A 871 21.99 -12.52 -8.06
N ALA A 872 21.58 -12.09 -9.26
CA ALA A 872 21.40 -12.95 -10.44
C ALA A 872 22.67 -13.71 -10.89
N ASP A 873 23.84 -13.27 -10.41
CA ASP A 873 25.14 -13.93 -10.57
C ASP A 873 25.41 -15.06 -9.55
N GLY A 874 24.50 -15.24 -8.57
CA GLY A 874 24.59 -16.24 -7.52
C GLY A 874 25.50 -15.84 -6.35
N LEU A 875 25.96 -14.59 -6.26
CA LEU A 875 26.78 -14.10 -5.15
C LEU A 875 25.92 -13.56 -4.01
N LEU A 876 26.20 -14.00 -2.79
CA LEU A 876 25.61 -13.45 -1.57
C LEU A 876 26.35 -12.16 -1.21
N ARG A 877 25.60 -11.07 -1.06
CA ARG A 877 26.11 -9.76 -0.68
C ARG A 877 25.54 -9.35 0.67
N ASN A 878 26.36 -8.68 1.45
CA ASN A 878 26.00 -7.99 2.68
C ASN A 878 26.37 -6.52 2.51
N SER A 879 25.49 -5.60 2.89
CA SER A 879 25.75 -4.16 2.91
C SER A 879 25.43 -3.63 4.30
N THR A 880 26.42 -3.07 5.01
CA THR A 880 26.21 -2.30 6.22
C THR A 880 26.25 -0.81 5.89
N GLU A 881 25.21 -0.08 6.25
CA GLU A 881 25.07 1.34 5.98
C GLU A 881 25.01 2.13 7.30
N LEU A 882 25.87 3.13 7.41
CA LEU A 882 25.89 4.15 8.45
C LEU A 882 25.41 5.46 7.84
N VAL A 883 24.37 6.05 8.42
CA VAL A 883 23.81 7.33 7.99
C VAL A 883 23.86 8.31 9.16
N ALA A 884 24.35 9.51 8.90
CA ALA A 884 24.37 10.62 9.84
C ALA A 884 23.89 11.88 9.14
N SER A 885 23.19 12.77 9.84
CA SER A 885 22.78 14.05 9.28
C SER A 885 22.73 15.15 10.34
N ASP A 886 22.54 16.39 9.92
CA ASP A 886 22.29 17.49 10.84
C ASP A 886 20.83 17.52 11.36
N MET A 887 20.48 18.51 12.19
CA MET A 887 19.15 18.62 12.78
C MET A 887 18.04 18.95 11.77
N MET A 888 18.40 19.46 10.59
CA MET A 888 17.42 19.73 9.51
C MET A 888 17.44 18.66 8.41
N GLY A 889 18.37 17.69 8.47
CA GLY A 889 18.56 16.70 7.40
C GLY A 889 19.17 17.29 6.12
N ASN A 890 19.60 18.55 6.15
CA ASN A 890 20.17 19.30 5.04
C ASN A 890 21.58 18.85 4.69
N HIS A 891 22.36 18.41 5.68
CA HIS A 891 23.71 17.89 5.48
C HIS A 891 23.77 16.45 5.95
N ARG A 892 24.19 15.55 5.06
CA ARG A 892 24.11 14.10 5.29
C ARG A 892 25.45 13.46 4.98
N LEU A 893 25.85 12.53 5.83
CA LEU A 893 27.01 11.66 5.67
C LEU A 893 26.52 10.22 5.60
N GLY A 894 27.01 9.48 4.61
CA GLY A 894 26.76 8.06 4.46
C GLY A 894 28.07 7.29 4.38
N LEU A 895 28.13 6.13 5.02
CA LEU A 895 29.17 5.13 4.80
C LEU A 895 28.51 3.78 4.57
N SER A 896 28.60 3.28 3.34
CA SER A 896 28.23 1.91 2.99
C SER A 896 29.49 1.05 2.97
N VAL A 897 29.45 -0.10 3.64
CA VAL A 897 30.49 -1.13 3.60
C VAL A 897 29.83 -2.41 3.10
N GLN A 898 30.30 -2.92 1.98
CA GLN A 898 29.73 -4.09 1.33
C GLN A 898 30.72 -5.25 1.33
N ASN A 899 30.23 -6.44 1.62
CA ASN A 899 30.97 -7.68 1.56
C ASN A 899 30.25 -8.64 0.61
N GLN A 900 31.00 -9.38 -0.19
CA GLN A 900 30.44 -10.37 -1.11
C GLN A 900 31.11 -11.72 -0.94
N SER A 901 30.32 -12.80 -1.05
CA SER A 901 30.82 -14.17 -0.94
C SER A 901 31.89 -14.45 -1.99
N GLY A 902 33.04 -14.98 -1.57
CA GLY A 902 34.16 -15.33 -2.45
C GLY A 902 35.31 -14.30 -2.47
N PHE A 903 35.20 -13.18 -1.75
CA PHE A 903 36.22 -12.14 -1.66
C PHE A 903 36.47 -11.72 -0.21
N LEU A 904 37.73 -11.38 0.12
CA LEU A 904 38.15 -10.98 1.47
C LEU A 904 38.30 -9.46 1.64
N ALA A 905 38.13 -8.68 0.57
CA ALA A 905 38.26 -7.22 0.60
C ALA A 905 36.87 -6.57 0.64
N PRO A 906 36.56 -5.74 1.67
CA PRO A 906 35.31 -5.00 1.73
C PRO A 906 35.29 -3.86 0.71
N ASP A 907 34.17 -3.73 0.04
CA ASP A 907 33.81 -2.59 -0.78
C ASP A 907 33.30 -1.47 0.12
N PHE A 908 33.57 -0.21 -0.21
CA PHE A 908 33.02 0.92 0.55
C PHE A 908 32.65 2.11 -0.33
N ILE A 909 31.66 2.85 0.14
CA ILE A 909 31.26 4.16 -0.39
C ILE A 909 31.06 5.09 0.80
N ALA A 910 31.86 6.14 0.87
CA ALA A 910 31.71 7.24 1.82
C ALA A 910 31.19 8.46 1.07
N GLN A 911 30.10 9.07 1.52
CA GLN A 911 29.43 10.13 0.79
C GLN A 911 28.98 11.28 1.68
N TYR A 912 29.02 12.48 1.13
CA TYR A 912 28.45 13.69 1.70
C TYR A 912 27.42 14.27 0.72
N GLY A 913 26.25 14.63 1.23
CA GLY A 913 25.20 15.31 0.47
C GLY A 913 24.75 16.59 1.17
N SER A 914 24.50 17.64 0.40
CA SER A 914 23.84 18.86 0.82
C SER A 914 22.53 19.06 0.04
N LEU A 915 21.43 19.08 0.79
CA LEU A 915 20.05 19.28 0.31
C LEU A 915 19.50 20.67 0.72
N ALA A 916 20.38 21.54 1.21
CA ALA A 916 20.00 22.83 1.81
C ALA A 916 19.46 23.85 0.79
N ARG A 917 19.58 23.56 -0.51
CA ARG A 917 19.21 24.43 -1.61
C ARG A 917 18.49 23.60 -2.64
N ARG A 918 17.74 24.26 -3.53
CA ARG A 918 17.07 23.61 -4.66
C ARG A 918 17.96 22.66 -5.45
N ALA A 919 19.22 23.03 -5.68
CA ALA A 919 20.18 22.16 -6.33
C ALA A 919 20.89 21.31 -5.26
N ASP A 920 20.57 20.02 -5.22
CA ASP A 920 21.25 19.08 -4.34
C ASP A 920 22.67 18.85 -4.83
N PHE A 921 23.61 18.84 -3.90
CA PHE A 921 25.03 18.62 -4.18
C PHE A 921 25.53 17.38 -3.44
N GLY A 922 26.25 16.50 -4.12
CA GLY A 922 26.83 15.29 -3.56
C GLY A 922 28.30 15.12 -3.91
N VAL A 923 29.08 14.57 -2.98
CA VAL A 923 30.45 14.08 -3.23
C VAL A 923 30.62 12.73 -2.56
N SER A 924 31.18 11.76 -3.28
CA SER A 924 31.39 10.42 -2.79
C SER A 924 32.79 9.92 -3.09
N LEU A 925 33.41 9.29 -2.10
CA LEU A 925 34.62 8.49 -2.24
C LEU A 925 34.21 7.03 -2.27
N PHE A 926 34.70 6.28 -3.24
CA PHE A 926 34.34 4.87 -3.36
C PHE A 926 35.54 4.01 -3.66
N ASN A 927 35.43 2.76 -3.23
CA ASN A 927 36.35 1.71 -3.57
C ASN A 927 35.61 0.38 -3.53
N PHE A 928 35.38 -0.24 -4.69
CA PHE A 928 34.64 -1.50 -4.74
C PHE A 928 35.14 -2.40 -5.89
N HIS A 929 34.71 -3.66 -5.86
CA HIS A 929 35.09 -4.66 -6.86
C HIS A 929 33.91 -4.98 -7.78
N GLU A 930 34.18 -4.97 -9.08
CA GLU A 930 33.26 -5.47 -10.09
C GLU A 930 33.62 -6.88 -10.53
N TYR A 931 32.60 -7.61 -10.97
CA TYR A 931 32.72 -8.97 -11.46
C TYR A 931 31.94 -9.13 -12.77
N HIS A 932 32.60 -9.70 -13.77
CA HIS A 932 32.03 -9.91 -15.10
C HIS A 932 32.36 -11.29 -15.64
N LEU A 933 31.44 -11.86 -16.42
CA LEU A 933 31.61 -13.14 -17.10
C LEU A 933 31.91 -12.89 -18.58
N LEU A 934 33.20 -12.89 -18.96
CA LEU A 934 33.61 -12.60 -20.33
C LEU A 934 33.85 -13.87 -21.12
N GLY A 935 33.15 -14.05 -22.24
CA GLY A 935 33.46 -15.10 -23.21
C GLY A 935 32.27 -15.57 -24.05
N THR A 936 32.55 -16.23 -25.17
CA THR A 936 31.53 -16.94 -25.96
C THR A 936 31.00 -18.17 -25.20
N THR A 937 29.87 -18.72 -25.62
CA THR A 937 29.20 -19.90 -25.02
C THR A 937 30.11 -21.11 -24.74
N ARG A 938 31.32 -21.17 -25.31
CA ARG A 938 32.29 -22.24 -25.08
C ARG A 938 33.49 -21.90 -24.17
N ASN A 939 33.77 -20.64 -23.85
CA ASN A 939 34.96 -20.27 -23.05
C ASN A 939 34.67 -19.04 -22.16
N ARG A 940 34.02 -19.23 -21.01
CA ARG A 940 33.73 -18.16 -20.03
C ARG A 940 34.92 -17.94 -19.09
N ARG A 941 35.48 -16.73 -19.04
CA ARG A 941 36.49 -16.29 -18.08
C ARG A 941 35.86 -15.29 -17.10
N ARG A 942 36.13 -15.48 -15.82
CA ARG A 942 35.75 -14.53 -14.77
C ARG A 942 36.79 -13.42 -14.70
N VAL A 943 36.35 -12.17 -14.77
CA VAL A 943 37.22 -11.00 -14.56
C VAL A 943 36.70 -10.24 -13.35
N SER A 944 37.59 -9.92 -12.43
CA SER A 944 37.32 -9.01 -11.32
C SER A 944 38.20 -7.79 -11.45
N GLN A 945 37.61 -6.60 -11.30
CA GLN A 945 38.33 -5.34 -11.34
C GLN A 945 38.01 -4.52 -10.10
N ARG A 946 38.98 -3.74 -9.62
CA ARG A 946 38.79 -2.84 -8.48
C ARG A 946 38.75 -1.41 -9.00
N LEU A 947 37.69 -0.70 -8.65
CA LEU A 947 37.52 0.71 -8.96
C LEU A 947 37.73 1.52 -7.69
N THR A 948 38.55 2.56 -7.77
CA THR A 948 38.76 3.48 -6.66
C THR A 948 38.76 4.90 -7.18
N GLY A 949 37.90 5.75 -6.63
CA GLY A 949 37.74 7.10 -7.16
C GLY A 949 36.83 8.01 -6.34
N VAL A 950 36.54 9.15 -6.96
CA VAL A 950 35.70 10.22 -6.44
C VAL A 950 34.59 10.49 -7.44
N ALA A 951 33.37 10.63 -6.94
CA ALA A 951 32.23 11.09 -7.69
C ALA A 951 31.76 12.42 -7.10
N SER A 952 31.27 13.30 -7.96
CA SER A 952 30.56 14.51 -7.58
C SER A 952 29.28 14.62 -8.39
N SER A 953 28.21 15.09 -7.78
CA SER A 953 26.90 15.17 -8.40
C SER A 953 26.21 16.49 -8.04
N VAL A 954 25.46 17.00 -9.01
CA VAL A 954 24.50 18.09 -8.85
C VAL A 954 23.17 17.62 -9.41
N MET A 955 22.13 17.63 -8.60
CA MET A 955 20.77 17.35 -9.03
C MET A 955 19.95 18.63 -8.97
N TYR A 956 19.30 18.98 -10.08
CA TYR A 956 18.41 20.13 -10.15
C TYR A 956 16.97 19.69 -10.45
N PRO A 957 16.06 19.73 -9.47
CA PRO A 957 14.65 19.44 -9.66
C PRO A 957 13.91 20.66 -10.26
N PHE A 958 13.39 20.49 -11.46
CA PHE A 958 12.54 21.51 -12.11
C PHE A 958 11.14 21.56 -11.46
N ASN A 959 10.63 20.40 -11.07
CA ASN A 959 9.40 20.21 -10.33
C ASN A 959 9.39 18.79 -9.72
N ARG A 960 8.29 18.44 -9.06
CA ARG A 960 8.04 17.12 -8.45
C ARG A 960 8.27 15.93 -9.38
N TYR A 961 8.14 16.10 -10.70
CA TYR A 961 8.18 14.99 -11.67
C TYR A 961 9.36 15.05 -12.64
N ARG A 962 10.17 16.11 -12.65
CA ARG A 962 11.24 16.32 -13.64
C ARG A 962 12.48 16.91 -13.01
N ARG A 963 13.65 16.33 -13.31
CA ARG A 963 14.95 16.83 -12.88
C ARG A 963 16.03 16.63 -13.92
N MET A 964 17.11 17.39 -13.76
CA MET A 964 18.37 17.21 -14.45
C MET A 964 19.43 16.79 -13.44
N GLU A 965 20.28 15.85 -13.81
CA GLU A 965 21.42 15.41 -13.01
C GLU A 965 22.71 15.62 -13.79
N LEU A 966 23.69 16.24 -13.15
CA LEU A 966 25.06 16.35 -13.64
C LEU A 966 25.95 15.57 -12.69
N GLN A 967 26.74 14.65 -13.22
CA GLN A 967 27.71 13.89 -12.44
C GLN A 967 29.09 13.98 -13.08
N LEU A 968 30.12 14.03 -12.23
CA LEU A 968 31.51 13.94 -12.64
C LEU A 968 32.19 12.86 -11.82
N LEU A 969 32.68 11.85 -12.52
CA LEU A 969 33.26 10.65 -11.95
C LEU A 969 34.73 10.55 -12.35
N THR A 970 35.63 10.46 -11.37
CA THR A 970 37.07 10.32 -11.60
C THR A 970 37.61 9.14 -10.83
N TYR A 971 38.19 8.15 -11.50
CA TYR A 971 38.62 6.91 -10.84
C TYR A 971 39.76 6.20 -11.56
N SER A 972 40.52 5.45 -10.76
CA SER A 972 41.54 4.54 -11.26
C SER A 972 40.94 3.16 -11.51
N THR A 973 41.31 2.57 -12.64
CA THR A 973 40.96 1.18 -12.98
C THR A 973 42.17 0.45 -13.59
N PRO A 974 42.41 -0.85 -13.29
CA PRO A 974 43.44 -1.63 -13.97
C PRO A 974 43.08 -1.89 -15.45
N TYR A 975 44.02 -1.62 -16.36
CA TYR A 975 43.97 -2.02 -17.78
C TYR A 975 44.17 -3.53 -17.93
N ALA A 976 43.20 -4.34 -17.51
CA ALA A 976 43.25 -5.76 -17.76
C ALA A 976 42.68 -6.13 -19.15
N PHE A 977 43.02 -5.39 -20.22
CA PHE A 977 42.49 -5.66 -21.57
C PHE A 977 43.47 -5.35 -22.71
N ARG A 978 44.55 -6.13 -22.82
CA ARG A 978 45.11 -6.50 -24.13
C ARG A 978 45.38 -8.00 -24.13
N PHE A 979 44.62 -8.74 -24.93
CA PHE A 979 44.86 -10.18 -25.17
C PHE A 979 46.19 -10.48 -25.89
N GLU A 980 47.05 -9.48 -26.14
CA GLU A 980 48.33 -9.65 -26.85
C GLU A 980 49.59 -9.23 -26.06
N THR A 981 49.51 -8.86 -24.78
CA THR A 981 50.73 -8.59 -24.00
C THR A 981 50.72 -9.31 -22.66
N GLU A 982 51.72 -10.18 -22.45
CA GLU A 982 52.13 -10.76 -21.16
C GLU A 982 52.65 -9.69 -20.16
N ARG A 983 52.06 -8.50 -20.13
CA ARG A 983 52.38 -7.47 -19.14
C ARG A 983 51.23 -7.31 -18.16
N GLU A 984 51.40 -7.92 -17.00
CA GLU A 984 50.65 -7.63 -15.78
C GLU A 984 50.86 -6.17 -15.35
N ASP A 985 49.80 -5.57 -14.81
CA ASP A 985 49.77 -4.28 -14.09
C ASP A 985 50.08 -2.97 -14.85
N ASN A 986 49.08 -2.41 -15.54
CA ASN A 986 49.00 -0.96 -15.75
C ASN A 986 47.63 -0.45 -15.26
N ARG A 987 47.60 0.60 -14.44
CA ARG A 987 46.37 1.31 -14.02
C ARG A 987 46.18 2.57 -14.87
N GLY A 988 44.94 2.87 -15.22
CA GLY A 988 44.54 4.08 -15.93
C GLY A 988 43.60 4.96 -15.14
N LEU A 989 43.59 6.25 -15.46
CA LEU A 989 42.67 7.23 -14.90
C LEU A 989 41.52 7.47 -15.90
N LEU A 990 40.29 7.32 -15.45
CA LEU A 990 39.10 7.72 -16.20
C LEU A 990 38.45 8.92 -15.53
N MET A 991 38.13 9.94 -16.34
CA MET A 991 37.29 11.07 -15.95
C MET A 991 36.07 11.11 -16.86
N LEU A 992 34.89 10.86 -16.30
CA LEU A 992 33.62 10.73 -17.00
C LEU A 992 32.64 11.80 -16.50
N GLY A 993 32.14 12.63 -17.41
CA GLY A 993 31.03 13.53 -17.14
C GLY A 993 29.72 12.92 -17.64
N THR A 994 28.68 12.98 -16.83
CA THR A 994 27.36 12.46 -17.18
C THR A 994 26.27 13.51 -16.99
N LEU A 995 25.37 13.61 -17.96
CA LEU A 995 24.17 14.42 -17.93
C LEU A 995 22.94 13.52 -18.08
N SER A 996 22.02 13.58 -17.12
CA SER A 996 20.76 12.82 -17.16
C SER A 996 19.54 13.73 -17.06
N LEU A 997 18.51 13.42 -17.86
CA LEU A 997 17.18 14.02 -17.77
C LEU A 997 16.20 12.95 -17.32
N VAL A 998 15.63 13.13 -16.13
CA VAL A 998 14.75 12.16 -15.49
C VAL A 998 13.36 12.74 -15.35
N SER A 999 12.35 11.94 -15.67
CA SER A 999 10.97 12.22 -15.31
C SER A 999 10.27 10.99 -14.75
N ASP A 1000 9.50 11.16 -13.67
CA ASP A 1000 8.66 10.11 -13.10
C ASP A 1000 7.29 10.66 -12.70
N THR A 1001 6.22 10.09 -13.27
CA THR A 1001 4.81 10.37 -12.96
C THR A 1001 4.07 9.12 -12.46
N THR A 1002 4.83 8.08 -12.12
CA THR A 1002 4.30 6.77 -11.70
C THR A 1002 3.52 6.89 -10.40
N ARG A 1003 2.33 6.30 -10.38
CA ARG A 1003 1.51 6.10 -9.18
C ARG A 1003 1.76 4.71 -8.63
N TRP A 1004 2.17 4.64 -7.38
CA TRP A 1004 2.47 3.40 -6.67
C TRP A 1004 1.28 2.99 -5.80
N GLN A 1005 1.07 1.69 -5.71
CA GLN A 1005 0.17 1.04 -4.75
C GLN A 1005 0.98 0.03 -3.94
N ILE A 1006 0.37 -0.56 -2.91
CA ILE A 1006 1.02 -1.61 -2.09
C ILE A 1006 1.54 -2.81 -2.92
N PHE A 1007 1.04 -2.98 -4.15
CA PHE A 1007 1.45 -4.03 -5.09
C PHE A 1007 2.36 -3.54 -6.23
N GLY A 1008 2.94 -2.34 -6.12
CA GLY A 1008 3.87 -1.76 -7.09
C GLY A 1008 3.25 -0.69 -8.00
N PRO A 1009 3.93 -0.32 -9.11
CA PRO A 1009 3.45 0.67 -10.07
C PRO A 1009 2.10 0.29 -10.66
N GLN A 1010 1.12 1.19 -10.60
CA GLN A 1010 -0.23 0.98 -11.13
C GLN A 1010 -0.48 1.76 -12.43
N SER A 1011 -0.04 3.01 -12.50
CA SER A 1011 -0.23 3.86 -13.67
C SER A 1011 0.87 4.93 -13.76
N GLY A 1012 0.99 5.59 -14.91
CA GLY A 1012 1.93 6.69 -15.12
C GLY A 1012 3.13 6.31 -15.99
N THR A 1013 4.04 7.26 -16.20
CA THR A 1013 5.23 7.13 -17.07
C THR A 1013 6.48 7.56 -16.35
N ARG A 1014 7.58 6.90 -16.65
CA ARG A 1014 8.89 7.33 -16.23
C ARG A 1014 9.90 7.19 -17.36
N TYR A 1015 10.80 8.15 -17.50
CA TYR A 1015 11.91 8.04 -18.44
C TYR A 1015 13.21 8.62 -17.88
N ASN A 1016 14.33 8.07 -18.30
CA ASN A 1016 15.67 8.56 -18.03
C ASN A 1016 16.46 8.58 -19.33
N LEU A 1017 16.95 9.76 -19.72
CA LEU A 1017 17.85 9.95 -20.85
C LEU A 1017 19.22 10.38 -20.31
N THR A 1018 20.23 9.55 -20.51
CA THR A 1018 21.58 9.75 -19.99
C THR A 1018 22.59 9.87 -21.13
N LEU A 1019 23.38 10.94 -21.12
CA LEU A 1019 24.55 11.15 -21.96
C LEU A 1019 25.81 11.10 -21.10
N GLU A 1020 26.72 10.18 -21.38
CA GLU A 1020 28.01 10.07 -20.71
C GLU A 1020 29.14 10.39 -21.69
N LYS A 1021 30.15 11.12 -21.22
CA LYS A 1021 31.29 11.50 -22.06
C LYS A 1021 32.57 11.61 -21.24
N SER A 1022 33.65 10.98 -21.71
CA SER A 1022 34.99 11.19 -21.17
C SER A 1022 35.82 12.08 -22.09
N TYR A 1023 36.78 12.81 -21.52
CA TYR A 1023 37.62 13.75 -22.25
C TYR A 1023 39.10 13.42 -22.06
N ARG A 1024 39.80 13.08 -23.15
CA ARG A 1024 41.26 12.86 -23.09
C ARG A 1024 42.06 14.09 -22.67
N ALA A 1025 41.57 15.27 -23.06
CA ALA A 1025 42.21 16.54 -22.75
C ALA A 1025 42.31 16.83 -21.24
N THR A 1026 41.47 16.21 -20.41
CA THR A 1026 41.47 16.38 -18.95
C THR A 1026 42.23 15.26 -18.23
N GLY A 1027 43.05 14.48 -18.94
CA GLY A 1027 43.86 13.39 -18.37
C GLY A 1027 43.17 12.04 -18.30
N SER A 1028 41.99 11.89 -18.94
CA SER A 1028 41.38 10.58 -19.10
C SER A 1028 42.09 9.79 -20.19
N ASP A 1029 42.43 8.53 -19.93
CA ASP A 1029 43.11 7.73 -20.95
C ASP A 1029 42.18 7.18 -22.05
N LEU A 1030 40.88 7.11 -21.74
CA LEU A 1030 39.82 6.58 -22.61
C LEU A 1030 38.89 7.69 -23.09
N GLU A 1031 38.39 7.54 -24.31
CA GLU A 1031 37.46 8.44 -24.99
C GLU A 1031 36.15 7.71 -25.27
N LEU A 1032 35.17 7.92 -24.39
CA LEU A 1032 33.85 7.32 -24.38
C LEU A 1032 32.80 8.37 -24.70
N THR A 1033 31.76 7.98 -25.42
CA THR A 1033 30.53 8.77 -25.58
C THR A 1033 29.37 7.81 -25.68
N ASN A 1034 28.50 7.85 -24.68
CA ASN A 1034 27.44 6.86 -24.50
C ASN A 1034 26.10 7.57 -24.33
N LEU A 1035 25.07 7.00 -24.94
CA LEU A 1035 23.69 7.48 -24.81
C LEU A 1035 22.82 6.32 -24.38
N VAL A 1036 22.05 6.51 -23.30
CA VAL A 1036 21.12 5.52 -22.77
C VAL A 1036 19.74 6.15 -22.58
N PHE A 1037 18.70 5.45 -22.98
CA PHE A 1037 17.32 5.88 -22.81
C PHE A 1037 16.48 4.72 -22.25
N ASP A 1038 15.95 4.86 -21.03
CA ASP A 1038 15.00 3.92 -20.40
C ASP A 1038 13.66 4.63 -20.27
N LEU A 1039 12.61 4.12 -20.91
CA LEU A 1039 11.23 4.60 -20.86
C LEU A 1039 10.32 3.48 -20.37
N ARG A 1040 9.50 3.75 -19.36
CA ARG A 1040 8.51 2.81 -18.82
C ARG A 1040 7.14 3.45 -18.74
N ARG A 1041 6.10 2.71 -19.12
CA ARG A 1041 4.71 3.16 -19.05
C ARG A 1041 3.84 2.08 -18.41
N TYR A 1042 3.01 2.49 -17.46
CA TYR A 1042 2.08 1.66 -16.73
C TYR A 1042 0.64 2.02 -17.09
N PHE A 1043 -0.13 1.03 -17.50
CA PHE A 1043 -1.54 1.15 -17.87
C PHE A 1043 -2.39 0.35 -16.87
N LYS A 1044 -3.42 1.00 -16.34
CA LYS A 1044 -4.41 0.35 -15.47
C LYS A 1044 -5.29 -0.56 -16.33
N LEU A 1045 -5.24 -1.87 -16.10
CA LEU A 1045 -6.16 -2.84 -16.73
C LEU A 1045 -7.43 -3.04 -15.88
N GLY A 1046 -7.31 -2.84 -14.57
CA GLY A 1046 -8.41 -2.93 -13.61
C GLY A 1046 -8.04 -2.28 -12.29
N ARG A 1047 -8.81 -2.53 -11.23
CA ARG A 1047 -8.53 -1.94 -9.90
C ARG A 1047 -7.20 -2.41 -9.31
N ARG A 1048 -6.77 -3.63 -9.61
CA ARG A 1048 -5.58 -4.25 -9.01
C ARG A 1048 -4.55 -4.77 -10.04
N SER A 1049 -4.90 -4.79 -11.33
CA SER A 1049 -4.04 -5.33 -12.38
C SER A 1049 -3.44 -4.22 -13.23
N THR A 1050 -2.17 -4.39 -13.62
CA THR A 1050 -1.41 -3.40 -14.38
C THR A 1050 -0.80 -4.05 -15.63
N PHE A 1051 -0.89 -3.37 -16.77
CA PHE A 1051 -0.06 -3.65 -17.92
C PHE A 1051 1.14 -2.70 -17.92
N ALA A 1052 2.35 -3.25 -17.79
CA ALA A 1052 3.60 -2.51 -17.75
C ALA A 1052 4.37 -2.71 -19.06
N THR A 1053 4.99 -1.64 -19.53
CA THR A 1053 5.85 -1.65 -20.72
C THR A 1053 7.18 -0.98 -20.40
N ARG A 1054 8.27 -1.49 -20.96
CA ARG A 1054 9.62 -0.90 -20.88
C ARG A 1054 10.27 -0.89 -22.25
N LEU A 1055 10.89 0.22 -22.60
CA LEU A 1055 11.79 0.40 -23.72
C LEU A 1055 13.14 0.84 -23.16
N LEU A 1056 14.19 0.09 -23.44
CA LEU A 1056 15.56 0.44 -23.08
C LEU A 1056 16.43 0.44 -24.33
N LEU A 1057 17.06 1.57 -24.61
CA LEU A 1057 17.97 1.77 -25.73
C LEU A 1057 19.33 2.23 -25.21
N GLY A 1058 20.41 1.74 -25.81
CA GLY A 1058 21.76 2.13 -25.44
C GLY A 1058 22.71 2.09 -26.63
N GLY A 1059 23.67 2.99 -26.68
CA GLY A 1059 24.71 2.97 -27.69
C GLY A 1059 25.97 3.73 -27.29
N SER A 1060 27.10 3.26 -27.79
CA SER A 1060 28.40 3.91 -27.66
C SER A 1060 28.96 4.33 -29.03
N PHE A 1061 29.50 5.54 -29.11
CA PHE A 1061 29.79 6.21 -30.38
C PHE A 1061 31.21 6.78 -30.52
N ALA A 1062 32.00 6.78 -29.45
CA ALA A 1062 33.37 7.30 -29.47
C ALA A 1062 34.39 6.23 -29.93
N ARG A 1063 35.68 6.60 -29.95
CA ARG A 1063 36.77 5.68 -30.34
C ARG A 1063 36.81 4.47 -29.42
N ASP A 1064 36.75 4.70 -28.12
CA ASP A 1064 36.66 3.63 -27.13
C ASP A 1064 35.16 3.39 -26.87
N LYS A 1065 34.67 2.18 -27.15
CA LYS A 1065 33.22 1.89 -27.21
C LYS A 1065 32.74 1.08 -26.01
N SER A 1066 31.74 1.60 -25.29
CA SER A 1066 31.01 0.88 -24.23
C SER A 1066 30.23 -0.34 -24.72
N LEU A 1067 30.40 -1.47 -24.05
CA LEU A 1067 29.58 -2.67 -24.21
C LEU A 1067 28.36 -2.61 -23.28
N PHE A 1068 27.25 -3.09 -23.81
CA PHE A 1068 25.97 -3.22 -23.17
C PHE A 1068 25.58 -4.70 -23.13
N TYR A 1069 24.90 -5.10 -22.05
CA TYR A 1069 24.62 -6.49 -21.76
C TYR A 1069 23.11 -6.70 -21.60
N LEU A 1070 22.59 -7.79 -22.16
CA LEU A 1070 21.22 -8.26 -21.95
C LEU A 1070 21.23 -9.74 -21.56
N GLY A 1071 20.26 -10.12 -20.71
CA GLY A 1071 20.08 -11.47 -20.19
C GLY A 1071 19.97 -11.49 -18.66
N GLY A 1072 19.25 -12.48 -18.12
CA GLY A 1072 18.94 -12.59 -16.70
C GLY A 1072 17.59 -12.00 -16.31
N ILE A 1073 17.31 -11.97 -15.00
CA ILE A 1073 16.00 -11.60 -14.44
C ILE A 1073 15.66 -10.11 -14.62
N ASP A 1074 16.67 -9.24 -14.74
CA ASP A 1074 16.52 -7.77 -14.77
C ASP A 1074 16.38 -7.16 -16.17
N THR A 1075 16.61 -7.93 -17.23
CA THR A 1075 16.61 -7.44 -18.62
C THR A 1075 15.81 -8.33 -19.56
N LEU A 1076 16.45 -9.39 -20.09
CA LEU A 1076 15.86 -10.32 -21.05
C LEU A 1076 15.77 -11.72 -20.40
N ARG A 1077 14.60 -12.05 -19.85
CA ARG A 1077 14.37 -13.35 -19.20
C ARG A 1077 14.41 -14.47 -20.24
N GLY A 1078 14.76 -15.68 -19.80
CA GLY A 1078 14.99 -16.84 -20.68
C GLY A 1078 16.39 -16.94 -21.26
N TYR A 1079 17.23 -15.92 -21.07
CA TYR A 1079 18.63 -15.89 -21.43
C TYR A 1079 19.48 -15.80 -20.15
N ASN A 1080 20.66 -16.40 -20.16
CA ASN A 1080 21.57 -16.35 -19.02
C ASN A 1080 22.03 -14.90 -18.76
N TYR A 1081 22.45 -14.62 -17.53
CA TYR A 1081 23.05 -13.34 -17.18
C TYR A 1081 24.20 -13.00 -18.14
N GLU A 1082 24.15 -11.78 -18.71
CA GLU A 1082 25.14 -11.27 -19.69
C GLU A 1082 25.32 -12.14 -20.95
N GLU A 1083 24.30 -12.89 -21.38
CA GLU A 1083 24.39 -13.76 -22.56
C GLU A 1083 24.53 -12.97 -23.88
N LEU A 1084 23.91 -11.80 -23.97
CA LEU A 1084 23.98 -10.92 -25.15
C LEU A 1084 24.84 -9.70 -24.82
N ILE A 1085 25.79 -9.39 -25.69
CA ILE A 1085 26.78 -8.33 -25.50
C ILE A 1085 26.96 -7.55 -26.80
N GLY A 1086 27.03 -6.22 -26.74
CA GLY A 1086 27.33 -5.41 -27.93
C GLY A 1086 27.50 -3.92 -27.62
N THR A 1087 28.05 -3.16 -28.57
CA THR A 1087 28.25 -1.69 -28.40
C THR A 1087 26.96 -0.86 -28.50
N ARG A 1088 25.87 -1.52 -28.89
CA ARG A 1088 24.51 -0.99 -28.94
C ARG A 1088 23.55 -2.06 -28.41
N MET A 1089 22.47 -1.61 -27.79
CA MET A 1089 21.41 -2.46 -27.28
C MET A 1089 20.02 -1.87 -27.54
N GLY A 1090 19.05 -2.76 -27.67
CA GLY A 1090 17.64 -2.45 -27.63
C GLY A 1090 16.88 -3.54 -26.86
N LEU A 1091 15.96 -3.14 -26.00
CA LEU A 1091 15.13 -4.03 -25.19
C LEU A 1091 13.71 -3.49 -25.11
N LEU A 1092 12.75 -4.38 -25.26
CA LEU A 1092 11.32 -4.18 -25.04
C LEU A 1092 10.82 -5.24 -24.06
N ASN A 1093 10.16 -4.81 -22.99
CA ASN A 1093 9.45 -5.71 -22.09
C ASN A 1093 7.97 -5.34 -22.05
N PHE A 1094 7.13 -6.37 -22.05
CA PHE A 1094 5.69 -6.27 -21.83
C PHE A 1094 5.33 -7.18 -20.66
N GLU A 1095 4.62 -6.65 -19.66
CA GLU A 1095 4.21 -7.42 -18.49
C GLU A 1095 2.76 -7.15 -18.12
N ILE A 1096 2.02 -8.21 -17.82
CA ILE A 1096 0.73 -8.13 -17.13
C ILE A 1096 0.97 -8.58 -15.70
N ARG A 1097 0.69 -7.69 -14.74
CA ARG A 1097 0.88 -7.93 -13.31
C ARG A 1097 -0.49 -8.15 -12.65
N ILE A 1098 -0.64 -9.27 -11.96
CA ILE A 1098 -1.89 -9.74 -11.37
C ILE A 1098 -1.66 -10.09 -9.89
N PRO A 1099 -2.19 -9.30 -8.94
CA PRO A 1099 -2.11 -9.66 -7.52
C PRO A 1099 -3.06 -10.80 -7.18
N PHE A 1100 -2.57 -11.80 -6.43
CA PHE A 1100 -3.38 -12.93 -5.96
C PHE A 1100 -3.74 -12.80 -4.48
N ILE A 1101 -2.73 -12.73 -3.60
CA ILE A 1101 -2.91 -12.74 -2.15
C ILE A 1101 -2.06 -11.63 -1.54
N ASP A 1102 -2.68 -10.75 -0.74
CA ASP A 1102 -1.97 -9.65 -0.09
C ASP A 1102 -1.08 -10.11 1.06
N GLU A 1103 -1.55 -11.07 1.86
CA GLU A 1103 -0.81 -11.61 2.98
C GLU A 1103 -1.32 -13.00 3.38
N LEU A 1104 -0.41 -13.91 3.72
CA LEU A 1104 -0.66 -15.19 4.40
C LEU A 1104 0.11 -15.20 5.72
N ARG A 1105 -0.58 -15.28 6.86
CA ARG A 1105 0.05 -15.34 8.18
C ARG A 1105 0.06 -16.76 8.74
N PHE A 1106 1.16 -17.12 9.39
CA PHE A 1106 1.37 -18.41 10.04
C PHE A 1106 1.71 -18.18 11.51
N GLY A 1107 1.05 -18.90 12.43
CA GLY A 1107 1.18 -18.71 13.88
C GLY A 1107 2.20 -19.60 14.60
N TRP A 1108 2.77 -20.62 13.94
CA TRP A 1108 3.72 -21.57 14.55
C TRP A 1108 4.88 -21.85 13.59
N PRO A 1109 6.16 -21.95 14.06
CA PRO A 1109 6.65 -21.87 15.45
C PRO A 1109 6.93 -20.44 15.96
N PHE A 1110 6.75 -19.42 15.12
CA PHE A 1110 6.69 -18.00 15.46
C PHE A 1110 5.72 -17.33 14.49
N SER A 1111 5.21 -16.14 14.79
CA SER A 1111 4.33 -15.41 13.87
C SER A 1111 5.13 -14.89 12.68
N TRP A 1112 4.88 -15.39 11.47
CA TRP A 1112 5.49 -14.88 10.23
C TRP A 1112 4.46 -14.79 9.11
N ALA A 1113 4.73 -13.92 8.13
CA ALA A 1113 3.83 -13.66 7.03
C ALA A 1113 4.53 -13.76 5.68
N ILE A 1114 3.82 -14.30 4.69
CA ILE A 1114 4.14 -14.20 3.27
C ILE A 1114 3.22 -13.13 2.68
N GLY A 1115 3.75 -11.93 2.51
CA GLY A 1115 3.06 -10.81 1.88
C GLY A 1115 3.16 -10.85 0.36
N GLY A 1116 2.36 -10.04 -0.31
CA GLY A 1116 2.65 -9.59 -1.67
C GLY A 1116 2.73 -10.70 -2.71
N ILE A 1117 1.86 -11.71 -2.67
CA ILE A 1117 1.85 -12.79 -3.67
C ILE A 1117 1.28 -12.24 -4.99
N ARG A 1118 2.14 -12.07 -6.00
CA ARG A 1118 1.78 -11.50 -7.31
C ARG A 1118 2.22 -12.41 -8.45
N GLY A 1119 1.34 -12.60 -9.43
CA GLY A 1119 1.64 -13.22 -10.70
C GLY A 1119 2.06 -12.20 -11.75
N ILE A 1120 2.97 -12.60 -12.63
CA ILE A 1120 3.41 -11.84 -13.78
C ILE A 1120 3.28 -12.72 -15.02
N ILE A 1121 2.76 -12.18 -16.11
CA ILE A 1121 2.85 -12.76 -17.45
C ILE A 1121 3.68 -11.79 -18.26
N PHE A 1122 4.75 -12.26 -18.90
CA PHE A 1122 5.66 -11.37 -19.62
C PHE A 1122 6.03 -11.87 -21.02
N ALA A 1123 6.40 -10.90 -21.85
CA ALA A 1123 7.07 -11.11 -23.13
C ALA A 1123 8.22 -10.10 -23.25
N ASP A 1124 9.43 -10.61 -23.47
CA ASP A 1124 10.63 -9.80 -23.58
C ASP A 1124 11.25 -9.95 -24.97
N PHE A 1125 11.75 -8.85 -25.53
CA PHE A 1125 12.45 -8.82 -26.80
C PHE A 1125 13.71 -7.97 -26.66
N GLY A 1126 14.86 -8.52 -27.00
CA GLY A 1126 16.15 -7.88 -26.76
C GLY A 1126 17.12 -8.15 -27.89
N THR A 1127 18.04 -7.23 -28.11
CA THR A 1127 19.11 -7.39 -29.08
C THR A 1127 20.31 -6.52 -28.71
N THR A 1128 21.49 -7.01 -29.05
CA THR A 1128 22.75 -6.29 -28.95
C THR A 1128 23.49 -6.41 -30.27
N TRP A 1129 24.22 -5.37 -30.68
CA TRP A 1129 25.02 -5.44 -31.90
C TRP A 1129 26.24 -4.51 -31.85
N SER A 1130 27.24 -4.84 -32.66
CA SER A 1130 28.46 -4.06 -32.81
C SER A 1130 28.78 -3.81 -34.28
N GLU A 1131 29.31 -2.64 -34.61
CA GLU A 1131 29.64 -2.28 -36.01
C GLU A 1131 30.73 -3.17 -36.62
N GLU A 1132 31.58 -3.76 -35.79
CA GLU A 1132 32.63 -4.69 -36.24
C GLU A 1132 32.06 -6.06 -36.65
N GLU A 1133 30.88 -6.41 -36.14
CA GLU A 1133 30.19 -7.67 -36.39
C GLU A 1133 29.29 -7.60 -37.65
N PHE A 1134 28.76 -6.42 -37.97
CA PHE A 1134 27.84 -6.20 -39.10
C PHE A 1134 28.37 -5.16 -40.10
N ASN A 1135 28.41 -5.50 -41.38
CA ASN A 1135 28.95 -4.65 -42.46
C ASN A 1135 28.06 -4.66 -43.70
N SER A 1136 28.46 -3.96 -44.78
CA SER A 1136 27.68 -3.90 -46.03
C SER A 1136 27.42 -5.26 -46.70
N LYS A 1137 28.21 -6.30 -46.37
CA LYS A 1137 28.02 -7.68 -46.84
C LYS A 1137 27.20 -8.56 -45.89
N ASN A 1138 27.10 -8.19 -44.61
CA ASN A 1138 26.28 -8.86 -43.59
C ASN A 1138 25.53 -7.81 -42.75
N PRO A 1139 24.45 -7.22 -43.27
CA PRO A 1139 23.72 -6.18 -42.56
C PRO A 1139 22.92 -6.78 -41.40
N TYR A 1140 22.92 -6.10 -40.26
CA TYR A 1140 22.07 -6.44 -39.11
C TYR A 1140 20.59 -6.49 -39.52
N ARG A 1141 19.90 -7.55 -39.11
CA ARG A 1141 18.47 -7.75 -39.40
C ARG A 1141 17.73 -8.07 -38.10
N LEU A 1142 16.85 -7.16 -37.72
CA LEU A 1142 15.94 -7.38 -36.59
C LEU A 1142 14.99 -8.58 -36.87
N LEU A 1143 14.49 -8.63 -38.10
CA LEU A 1143 13.49 -9.59 -38.55
C LEU A 1143 13.87 -10.16 -39.92
N ARG A 1144 13.60 -11.44 -40.10
CA ARG A 1144 13.72 -12.14 -41.37
C ARG A 1144 12.39 -12.79 -41.73
N ARG A 1145 12.02 -12.70 -43.01
CA ARG A 1145 10.84 -13.38 -43.54
C ARG A 1145 11.22 -14.80 -43.95
N ASP A 1146 10.50 -15.79 -43.41
CA ASP A 1146 10.65 -17.22 -43.68
C ASP A 1146 9.30 -17.74 -44.22
N GLY A 1147 9.16 -17.72 -45.55
CA GLY A 1147 7.88 -17.95 -46.23
C GLY A 1147 6.81 -16.90 -45.87
N ASN A 1148 5.68 -17.35 -45.31
CA ASN A 1148 4.58 -16.49 -44.83
C ASN A 1148 4.74 -16.06 -43.36
N ARG A 1149 5.83 -16.44 -42.68
CA ARG A 1149 6.06 -16.13 -41.26
C ARG A 1149 7.20 -15.12 -41.10
N LEU A 1150 7.10 -14.29 -40.07
CA LEU A 1150 8.12 -13.35 -39.64
C LEU A 1150 8.90 -13.99 -38.49
N ARG A 1151 10.24 -13.98 -38.55
CA ARG A 1151 11.11 -14.53 -37.51
C ARG A 1151 12.08 -13.48 -37.00
N LEU A 1152 12.42 -13.53 -35.72
CA LEU A 1152 13.55 -12.79 -35.16
C LEU A 1152 14.86 -13.41 -35.68
N ASP A 1153 15.76 -12.60 -36.23
CA ASP A 1153 17.04 -13.06 -36.81
C ASP A 1153 18.19 -12.76 -35.83
N ASP A 1154 18.61 -11.50 -35.73
CA ASP A 1154 19.62 -11.06 -34.75
C ASP A 1154 19.00 -10.65 -33.40
N ALA A 1155 17.69 -10.43 -33.35
CA ALA A 1155 16.96 -10.20 -32.12
C ALA A 1155 16.61 -11.51 -31.40
N ARG A 1156 16.34 -11.41 -30.11
CA ARG A 1156 16.03 -12.52 -29.21
C ARG A 1156 14.72 -12.23 -28.49
N GLY A 1157 13.88 -13.24 -28.35
CA GLY A 1157 12.57 -13.12 -27.73
C GLY A 1157 12.35 -14.18 -26.67
N SER A 1158 11.53 -13.86 -25.66
CA SER A 1158 11.05 -14.83 -24.68
C SER A 1158 9.65 -14.50 -24.23
N ILE A 1159 8.96 -15.53 -23.74
CA ILE A 1159 7.68 -15.40 -23.06
C ILE A 1159 7.72 -16.23 -21.78
N GLY A 1160 6.99 -15.80 -20.75
CA GLY A 1160 7.05 -16.50 -19.48
C GLY A 1160 6.02 -16.07 -18.44
N LEU A 1161 6.12 -16.74 -17.31
CA LEU A 1161 5.31 -16.54 -16.11
C LEU A 1161 6.24 -16.24 -14.94
N GLY A 1162 5.83 -15.31 -14.09
CA GLY A 1162 6.55 -14.90 -12.90
C GLY A 1162 5.69 -14.98 -11.64
N LEU A 1163 6.35 -15.20 -10.51
CA LEU A 1163 5.79 -15.11 -9.17
C LEU A 1163 6.67 -14.14 -8.36
N ARG A 1164 6.03 -13.26 -7.61
CA ARG A 1164 6.66 -12.36 -6.64
C ARG A 1164 6.05 -12.61 -5.28
N LEU A 1165 6.87 -12.68 -4.23
CA LEU A 1165 6.48 -12.89 -2.85
C LEU A 1165 7.29 -11.97 -1.93
N GLN A 1166 6.69 -11.50 -0.84
CA GLN A 1166 7.36 -10.75 0.21
C GLN A 1166 7.48 -11.64 1.46
N LEU A 1167 8.69 -11.92 1.92
CA LEU A 1167 9.01 -12.72 3.10
C LEU A 1167 9.65 -11.79 4.14
N GLY A 1168 8.82 -11.09 4.92
CA GLY A 1168 9.29 -10.04 5.83
C GLY A 1168 10.06 -8.96 5.07
N PHE A 1169 11.36 -8.83 5.36
CA PHE A 1169 12.27 -7.87 4.69
C PHE A 1169 12.77 -8.34 3.31
N PHE A 1170 12.57 -9.61 2.93
CA PHE A 1170 13.07 -10.15 1.67
C PHE A 1170 11.98 -10.17 0.60
N SER A 1171 12.30 -9.74 -0.61
CA SER A 1171 11.51 -10.08 -1.81
C SER A 1171 12.03 -11.38 -2.41
N LEU A 1172 11.12 -12.23 -2.89
CA LEU A 1172 11.45 -13.44 -3.65
C LEU A 1172 10.82 -13.36 -5.03
N ASP A 1173 11.69 -13.48 -6.03
CA ASP A 1173 11.35 -13.34 -7.43
C ASP A 1173 11.63 -14.66 -8.14
N PHE A 1174 10.61 -15.25 -8.76
CA PHE A 1174 10.72 -16.50 -9.48
C PHE A 1174 10.10 -16.37 -10.87
N ASP A 1175 10.90 -16.48 -11.93
CA ASP A 1175 10.43 -16.40 -13.31
C ASP A 1175 10.74 -17.67 -14.11
N VAL A 1176 9.77 -18.12 -14.89
CA VAL A 1176 9.87 -19.25 -15.80
C VAL A 1176 9.71 -18.72 -17.21
N ALA A 1177 10.74 -18.86 -18.04
CA ALA A 1177 10.77 -18.30 -19.38
C ALA A 1177 11.07 -19.38 -20.43
N ARG A 1178 10.48 -19.23 -21.61
CA ARG A 1178 10.83 -19.97 -22.83
C ARG A 1178 11.21 -19.00 -23.93
N ARG A 1179 12.23 -19.39 -24.71
CA ARG A 1179 12.73 -18.59 -25.82
C ARG A 1179 11.78 -18.67 -27.02
N THR A 1180 11.67 -17.61 -27.79
CA THR A 1180 10.84 -17.55 -29.00
C THR A 1180 11.50 -16.70 -30.08
N ASP A 1181 11.28 -17.08 -31.33
CA ASP A 1181 11.69 -16.31 -32.51
C ASP A 1181 10.48 -15.67 -33.23
N LEU A 1182 9.33 -15.55 -32.55
CA LEU A 1182 8.00 -15.17 -33.06
C LEU A 1182 7.32 -16.19 -33.98
N ALA A 1183 8.04 -17.15 -34.56
CA ALA A 1183 7.43 -18.22 -35.37
C ALA A 1183 7.31 -19.56 -34.63
N SER A 1184 8.12 -19.77 -33.58
CA SER A 1184 8.19 -20.98 -32.77
C SER A 1184 8.66 -20.68 -31.34
N ILE A 1185 8.28 -21.54 -30.40
CA ILE A 1185 8.71 -21.46 -28.99
C ILE A 1185 9.64 -22.64 -28.72
N ASP A 1186 10.79 -22.36 -28.13
CA ASP A 1186 11.79 -23.35 -27.73
C ASP A 1186 11.23 -24.30 -26.65
N PRO A 1187 11.40 -25.63 -26.77
CA PRO A 1187 11.01 -26.57 -25.72
C PRO A 1187 11.80 -26.39 -24.41
N GLU A 1188 13.02 -25.86 -24.46
CA GLU A 1188 13.83 -25.63 -23.27
C GLU A 1188 13.26 -24.50 -22.40
N THR A 1189 13.16 -24.77 -21.10
CA THR A 1189 12.61 -23.82 -20.12
C THR A 1189 13.72 -23.36 -19.19
N THR A 1190 13.86 -22.04 -19.02
CA THR A 1190 14.82 -21.42 -18.13
C THR A 1190 14.12 -20.91 -16.88
N PHE A 1191 14.70 -21.16 -15.71
CA PHE A 1191 14.22 -20.70 -14.41
C PHE A 1191 15.14 -19.61 -13.88
N HIS A 1192 14.56 -18.50 -13.45
CA HIS A 1192 15.26 -17.40 -12.79
C HIS A 1192 14.79 -17.30 -11.34
N PHE A 1193 15.72 -17.06 -10.43
CA PHE A 1193 15.45 -16.92 -9.01
C PHE A 1193 16.25 -15.74 -8.44
N GLY A 1194 15.58 -14.85 -7.71
CA GLY A 1194 16.18 -13.71 -7.02
C GLY A 1194 15.70 -13.59 -5.57
N LEU A 1195 16.58 -13.14 -4.67
CA LEU A 1195 16.26 -12.85 -3.26
C LEU A 1195 16.78 -11.46 -2.88
N GLY A 1196 15.87 -10.56 -2.49
CA GLY A 1196 16.19 -9.19 -2.09
C GLY A 1196 16.50 -8.22 -3.25
N GLN A 1197 16.58 -8.71 -4.49
CA GLN A 1197 16.47 -7.90 -5.70
C GLN A 1197 15.01 -7.96 -6.16
N ALA A 1198 14.35 -6.81 -6.23
CA ALA A 1198 13.05 -6.66 -6.87
C ALA A 1198 13.12 -5.56 -7.94
N PHE A 1199 12.39 -5.76 -9.04
CA PHE A 1199 12.38 -4.96 -10.27
C PHE A 1199 11.57 -3.65 -10.22
#